data_AF-A0A6P7I8J4-F1
#
_entry.id   AF-A0A6P7I8J4-F1
#
_cell.length_a   1.000
_cell.length_b   1.000
_cell.length_c   1.000
_cell.angle_alpha   90.00
_cell.angle_beta   90.00
_cell.angle_gamma   90.00
#
_symmetry.space_group_name_H-M   'P 1'
#
loop_
_entity.id
_entity.type
_entity.pdbx_description
1 polymer ?
#
loop_
_entity_poly.entity_id
_entity_poly.type
_entity_poly.pdbx_seq_one_letter_code
_entity_poly.pdbx_strand_id
1 'polypeptide(L)'
;MHTSANMCLLPAALMFILLDPISCVQFLAPLNMGGVTGNVWFDSDSRTATVNVSGAGSCGSVNVSLTKFPVMYGHFAEPCSEANIGSSVFTFTANPASDAAINMTFFFKQRSNLDDLSLSLQTCNGTKVCTVVSRGQTLLTYQARFTESIAGNVYIRLNNAHTNPRLLADLMTIGQVNASQTNITLFGSTSTAASCSVLLGSLDPSALTELGVVEVGIPLQPQKSRLDLPSFNNLTRFLLFRLESSYKCAQIYNLAEKQVSAVINMKGIKGYFSFRQASPFDATELTVNLTNLQQSQVGPYHVHMFPVPPVSLSSQCTNDNVGGHWNPFALQTSDPAYPKGPGSTHDKYEIGDLSAKHMSLANKNVVDAVFTDFNLPLFGQNSIIGRSVVIHKTNGTRYVCGSISYLGEVIVGRAIFQSPVVGEIWFTQLVNSPLSDVSIFMDLSYGNPTMTATQNHNWHVHNFPISSERNDDENRCSTTEGHWNPFNISTGDSSYALHCRPAGPFSCEVGDLSSKHSTINLGTRVGGVEGKNFFTDVTSWVQGLGIIGRSVVIHQKDKGGPRVACANVTMVRVPKARLGPWFGLGASSSQVQFSQAVPQGPTTISVSLSNLNSLAGGYHVHVLPVKPGSVDPCSNANIQGHHNPLGWNVTNSPSPGTGTVDRYEIGDISGKFGMLNNTNSLEAVYMDPAMPLTGPYSIVGRSVVIHYTNGSRMQCANILADKNADGQWTYASATFSGAVTGTVKMSQQMFPDGSSSDVTLEVDLHSSSGQTTASLFISTNRVGTSNSDCTKVGDTFNPFNMTSLSSNCSLESPLSCVVGEVFARQGPVSLTERQLFTDSIIQLSGDNTVVHRSVVLKNGTNTIACASILPGSPSAEQIFPRVSSFSRAVRKSTFSPVLQFLVL
;
A
#
# COMPACT_ATOMS: atom_id res chain seq x y z
N MET A 1 -54.34 8.83 35.43
CA MET A 1 -53.93 8.42 36.79
C MET A 1 -52.56 7.78 36.66
N HIS A 2 -51.49 8.58 36.78
CA HIS A 2 -50.47 8.49 37.85
C HIS A 2 -49.95 7.05 38.05
N THR A 3 -48.69 6.73 37.77
CA THR A 3 -47.49 7.32 38.40
C THR A 3 -46.24 7.25 37.52
N SER A 4 -45.50 8.36 37.49
CA SER A 4 -44.18 8.53 36.90
C SER A 4 -43.08 8.07 37.86
N ALA A 5 -42.07 7.36 37.37
CA ALA A 5 -40.81 7.15 38.08
C ALA A 5 -39.65 7.63 37.19
N ASN A 6 -39.20 8.86 37.46
CA ASN A 6 -37.95 9.41 36.93
C ASN A 6 -36.78 8.80 37.70
N MET A 7 -35.84 8.19 36.99
CA MET A 7 -34.58 7.71 37.54
C MET A 7 -33.55 8.84 37.40
N CYS A 8 -33.18 9.45 38.52
CA CYS A 8 -32.19 10.51 38.61
C CYS A 8 -30.79 10.00 38.28
N LEU A 9 -30.18 10.60 37.25
CA LEU A 9 -28.73 10.67 37.04
C LEU A 9 -28.13 11.59 38.12
N LEU A 10 -27.17 11.08 38.89
CA LEU A 10 -26.32 11.87 39.78
C LEU A 10 -25.00 12.19 39.04
N PRO A 11 -24.71 13.45 38.69
CA PRO A 11 -23.35 13.90 38.50
C PRO A 11 -22.84 14.40 39.86
N ALA A 12 -21.94 13.64 40.48
CA ALA A 12 -21.22 14.14 41.64
C ALA A 12 -20.17 15.16 41.18
N ALA A 13 -20.55 16.43 41.16
CA ALA A 13 -19.62 17.55 41.11
C ALA A 13 -18.87 17.63 42.45
N LEU A 14 -17.56 17.35 42.46
CA LEU A 14 -16.71 17.59 43.62
C LEU A 14 -16.07 18.98 43.51
N MET A 15 -16.24 19.77 44.58
CA MET A 15 -15.67 21.10 44.78
C MET A 15 -14.14 21.10 44.65
N PHE A 16 -13.61 22.05 43.87
CA PHE A 16 -12.21 22.45 43.88
C PHE A 16 -11.91 23.23 45.16
N ILE A 17 -11.12 22.63 46.06
CA ILE A 17 -10.32 23.36 47.04
C ILE A 17 -8.95 23.57 46.39
N LEU A 18 -8.52 24.83 46.33
CA LEU A 18 -7.17 25.26 45.93
C LEU A 18 -6.13 24.64 46.89
N LEU A 19 -5.59 23.50 46.49
CA LEU A 19 -4.30 22.99 46.93
C LEU A 19 -3.45 22.92 45.65
N ASP A 20 -2.28 23.56 45.67
CA ASP A 20 -1.29 23.40 44.62
C ASP A 20 -1.11 21.90 44.32
N PRO A 21 -1.15 21.47 43.04
CA PRO A 21 -0.93 20.08 42.73
C PRO A 21 0.55 19.79 42.97
N ILE A 22 0.86 19.21 44.12
CA ILE A 22 2.08 18.42 44.30
C ILE A 22 1.97 17.30 43.27
N SER A 23 2.57 17.54 42.11
CA SER A 23 2.46 16.69 40.94
C SER A 23 3.42 15.54 41.15
N CYS A 24 2.96 14.39 41.67
CA CYS A 24 3.75 13.16 41.67
C CYS A 24 4.12 12.79 40.23
N VAL A 25 5.34 13.13 39.81
CA VAL A 25 5.84 12.76 38.49
C VAL A 25 6.35 11.31 38.57
N GLN A 26 5.48 10.39 38.17
CA GLN A 26 5.76 8.96 38.09
C GLN A 26 6.07 8.54 36.64
N PHE A 27 7.09 7.70 36.47
CA PHE A 27 7.43 7.05 35.20
C PHE A 27 7.19 5.55 35.29
N LEU A 28 6.72 4.98 34.17
CA LEU A 28 6.42 3.57 34.03
C LEU A 28 7.31 2.96 32.95
N ALA A 29 7.82 1.76 33.22
CA ALA A 29 8.54 0.94 32.26
C ALA A 29 7.91 -0.47 32.22
N PRO A 30 6.96 -0.72 31.29
CA PRO A 30 6.25 -1.98 31.20
C PRO A 30 7.08 -3.04 30.46
N LEU A 31 7.34 -4.17 31.08
CA LEU A 31 8.13 -5.27 30.51
C LEU A 31 7.22 -6.34 29.92
N ASN A 32 7.51 -6.72 28.67
CA ASN A 32 6.92 -7.85 27.96
C ASN A 32 7.94 -8.32 26.91
N MET A 33 9.01 -8.97 27.36
CA MET A 33 10.08 -9.44 26.48
C MET A 33 10.88 -10.57 27.12
N GLY A 34 11.36 -11.53 26.33
CA GLY A 34 12.32 -12.54 26.78
C GLY A 34 11.82 -13.45 27.91
N GLY A 35 10.50 -13.62 28.05
CA GLY A 35 9.87 -14.35 29.16
C GLY A 35 9.66 -13.52 30.43
N VAL A 36 10.06 -12.24 30.44
CA VAL A 36 9.87 -11.32 31.56
C VAL A 36 8.64 -10.44 31.34
N THR A 37 7.75 -10.40 32.33
CA THR A 37 6.58 -9.51 32.36
C THR A 37 6.52 -8.69 33.64
N GLY A 38 5.79 -7.59 33.66
CA GLY A 38 5.60 -6.75 34.83
C GLY A 38 5.99 -5.31 34.56
N ASN A 39 6.28 -4.53 35.60
CA ASN A 39 6.52 -3.10 35.50
C ASN A 39 7.64 -2.64 36.43
N VAL A 40 8.38 -1.63 36.01
CA VAL A 40 9.24 -0.84 36.89
C VAL A 40 8.68 0.57 37.00
N TRP A 41 8.48 1.02 38.22
CA TRP A 41 7.98 2.36 38.54
C TRP A 41 9.11 3.22 39.06
N PHE A 42 9.20 4.45 38.59
CA PHE A 42 10.09 5.46 39.13
C PHE A 42 9.30 6.64 39.63
N ASP A 43 9.52 7.02 40.88
CA ASP A 43 8.92 8.19 41.50
C ASP A 43 10.01 9.23 41.71
N SER A 44 9.89 10.37 41.02
CA SER A 44 10.89 11.42 41.07
C SER A 44 10.79 12.32 42.31
N ASP A 45 9.64 12.33 42.99
CA ASP A 45 9.42 13.11 44.22
C ASP A 45 10.03 12.38 45.42
N SER A 46 9.66 11.11 45.61
CA SER A 46 10.27 10.26 46.63
C SER A 46 11.67 9.80 46.23
N ARG A 47 12.05 9.98 44.95
CA ARG A 47 13.33 9.57 44.35
C ARG A 47 13.58 8.08 44.56
N THR A 48 12.59 7.26 44.28
CA THR A 48 12.66 5.80 44.43
C THR A 48 12.29 5.07 43.15
N ALA A 49 12.79 3.84 43.01
CA ALA A 49 12.33 2.88 42.01
C ALA A 49 11.69 1.65 42.67
N THR A 50 10.65 1.10 42.07
CA THR A 50 10.01 -0.16 42.50
C THR A 50 9.98 -1.11 41.31
N VAL A 51 10.53 -2.31 41.48
CA VAL A 51 10.65 -3.33 40.42
C VAL A 51 9.71 -4.48 40.76
N ASN A 52 8.62 -4.60 40.01
CA ASN A 52 7.67 -5.71 40.14
C ASN A 52 7.63 -6.47 38.82
N VAL A 53 8.41 -7.54 38.73
CA VAL A 53 8.58 -8.32 37.51
C VAL A 53 8.50 -9.81 37.80
N SER A 54 7.96 -10.56 36.84
CA SER A 54 7.94 -12.02 36.85
C SER A 54 8.81 -12.56 35.71
N GLY A 55 9.30 -13.79 35.84
CA GLY A 55 10.14 -14.44 34.82
C GLY A 55 11.62 -14.03 34.83
N ALA A 56 12.06 -13.20 35.78
CA ALA A 56 13.47 -12.78 35.90
C ALA A 56 14.41 -13.86 36.47
N GLY A 57 13.87 -14.99 36.95
CA GLY A 57 14.61 -16.08 37.60
C GLY A 57 14.79 -15.89 39.11
N SER A 58 15.42 -16.87 39.77
CA SER A 58 15.62 -16.90 41.22
C SER A 58 17.09 -16.66 41.58
N CYS A 59 17.46 -15.39 41.77
CA CYS A 59 18.77 -14.97 42.27
C CYS A 59 18.61 -13.80 43.26
N GLY A 60 19.61 -13.57 44.11
CA GLY A 60 19.51 -12.55 45.17
C GLY A 60 19.38 -11.10 44.66
N SER A 61 19.84 -10.84 43.43
CA SER A 61 19.74 -9.53 42.79
C SER A 61 19.89 -9.63 41.27
N VAL A 62 19.15 -8.81 40.54
CA VAL A 62 19.31 -8.57 39.09
C VAL A 62 19.86 -7.17 38.82
N ASN A 63 20.59 -7.02 37.73
CA ASN A 63 21.06 -5.71 37.26
C ASN A 63 20.00 -5.05 36.40
N VAL A 64 19.64 -3.81 36.76
CA VAL A 64 18.74 -2.96 36.00
C VAL A 64 19.50 -1.71 35.55
N SER A 65 19.51 -1.45 34.25
CA SER A 65 20.21 -0.34 33.63
C SER A 65 19.23 0.57 32.88
N LEU A 66 19.48 1.86 32.91
CA LEU A 66 18.83 2.84 32.05
C LEU A 66 19.80 3.20 30.92
N THR A 67 19.35 3.16 29.66
CA THR A 67 20.20 3.40 28.49
C THR A 67 19.69 4.56 27.64
N LYS A 68 20.60 5.15 26.85
CA LYS A 68 20.39 6.44 26.17
C LYS A 68 19.22 6.48 25.18
N PHE A 69 18.89 5.37 24.52
CA PHE A 69 18.01 5.37 23.35
C PHE A 69 16.81 4.44 23.55
N PRO A 70 15.59 4.83 23.14
CA PRO A 70 14.39 4.04 23.35
C PRO A 70 14.36 2.79 22.47
N VAL A 71 13.78 1.71 23.01
CA VAL A 71 13.57 0.44 22.31
C VAL A 71 12.68 0.65 21.08
N MET A 72 13.08 0.08 19.95
CA MET A 72 12.23 -0.03 18.76
C MET A 72 11.62 -1.44 18.69
N TYR A 73 10.36 -1.56 19.08
CA TYR A 73 9.67 -2.83 19.29
C TYR A 73 9.44 -3.64 18.00
N GLY A 74 10.00 -4.86 17.92
CA GLY A 74 9.86 -5.76 16.77
C GLY A 74 10.68 -5.36 15.53
N HIS A 75 11.57 -4.37 15.65
CA HIS A 75 12.45 -3.95 14.56
C HIS A 75 13.68 -4.86 14.39
N PHE A 76 14.16 -5.46 15.48
CA PHE A 76 15.42 -6.20 15.51
C PHE A 76 15.25 -7.54 16.23
N ALA A 77 16.08 -8.53 15.88
CA ALA A 77 16.13 -9.81 16.58
C ALA A 77 16.66 -9.67 18.02
N GLU A 78 17.60 -8.74 18.24
CA GLU A 78 18.16 -8.40 19.56
C GLU A 78 17.87 -6.94 19.92
N PRO A 79 16.62 -6.59 20.26
CA PRO A 79 16.23 -5.21 20.48
C PRO A 79 16.96 -4.54 21.66
N CYS A 80 17.45 -5.32 22.63
CA CYS A 80 18.11 -4.82 23.84
C CYS A 80 19.64 -4.75 23.77
N SER A 81 20.23 -5.05 22.62
CA SER A 81 21.67 -4.90 22.42
C SER A 81 22.06 -3.42 22.58
N GLU A 82 23.27 -3.17 23.06
CA GLU A 82 23.79 -1.80 23.20
C GLU A 82 23.80 -1.05 21.85
N ALA A 83 24.00 -1.79 20.75
CA ALA A 83 23.87 -1.30 19.38
C ALA A 83 22.50 -0.67 19.06
N ASN A 84 21.43 -1.08 19.75
CA ASN A 84 20.05 -0.66 19.50
C ASN A 84 19.50 0.33 20.53
N ILE A 85 19.90 0.19 21.81
CA ILE A 85 19.39 1.04 22.92
C ILE A 85 20.45 2.00 23.51
N GLY A 86 21.67 1.98 22.97
CA GLY A 86 22.80 2.78 23.44
C GLY A 86 23.40 2.28 24.76
N SER A 87 24.47 2.96 25.18
CA SER A 87 25.18 2.65 26.42
C SER A 87 24.35 2.97 27.68
N SER A 88 24.68 2.30 28.79
CA SER A 88 24.05 2.54 30.09
C SER A 88 24.45 3.91 30.63
N VAL A 89 23.47 4.70 31.06
CA VAL A 89 23.66 5.97 31.77
C VAL A 89 23.55 5.80 33.29
N PHE A 90 22.91 4.74 33.75
CA PHE A 90 22.75 4.44 35.17
C PHE A 90 22.44 2.95 35.36
N THR A 91 23.00 2.34 36.41
CA THR A 91 22.72 0.94 36.77
C THR A 91 22.48 0.84 38.26
N PHE A 92 21.48 0.06 38.64
CA PHE A 92 21.18 -0.31 40.02
C PHE A 92 20.82 -1.79 40.12
N THR A 93 20.86 -2.33 41.32
CA THR A 93 20.46 -3.71 41.59
C THR A 93 19.06 -3.75 42.21
N ALA A 94 18.27 -4.75 41.83
CA ALA A 94 16.96 -4.99 42.38
C ALA A 94 16.82 -6.46 42.78
N ASN A 95 16.12 -6.77 43.86
CA ASN A 95 15.71 -8.13 44.15
C ASN A 95 14.34 -8.36 43.49
N PRO A 96 14.23 -9.20 42.45
CA PRO A 96 12.96 -9.40 41.75
C PRO A 96 11.88 -10.09 42.62
N ALA A 97 12.24 -10.63 43.78
CA ALA A 97 11.30 -11.21 44.74
C ALA A 97 10.85 -10.21 45.83
N SER A 98 11.23 -8.93 45.73
CA SER A 98 10.91 -7.89 46.71
C SER A 98 10.39 -6.63 46.02
N ASP A 99 9.24 -6.15 46.46
CA ASP A 99 8.66 -4.87 46.02
C ASP A 99 9.20 -3.68 46.83
N ALA A 100 10.34 -3.83 47.53
CA ALA A 100 10.93 -2.77 48.32
C ALA A 100 11.41 -1.60 47.45
N ALA A 101 11.10 -0.38 47.89
CA ALA A 101 11.54 0.84 47.22
C ALA A 101 13.07 0.96 47.25
N ILE A 102 13.67 1.15 46.07
CA ILE A 102 15.11 1.32 45.87
C ILE A 102 15.43 2.82 45.82
N ASN A 103 16.46 3.25 46.55
CA ASN A 103 16.85 4.65 46.60
C ASN A 103 17.52 5.09 45.29
N MET A 104 16.92 6.07 44.60
CA MET A 104 17.38 6.64 43.34
C MET A 104 17.80 8.12 43.48
N THR A 105 18.06 8.58 44.71
CA THR A 105 18.33 10.01 45.02
C THR A 105 19.50 10.57 44.21
N PHE A 106 20.57 9.80 44.05
CA PHE A 106 21.73 10.25 43.28
C PHE A 106 21.40 10.45 41.80
N PHE A 107 20.63 9.54 41.22
CA PHE A 107 20.24 9.59 39.82
C PHE A 107 19.29 10.75 39.54
N PHE A 108 18.24 10.92 40.37
CA PHE A 108 17.28 12.00 40.19
C PHE A 108 17.85 13.40 40.46
N LYS A 109 18.99 13.51 41.15
CA LYS A 109 19.75 14.77 41.23
C LYS A 109 20.40 15.15 39.89
N GLN A 110 20.75 14.17 39.06
CA GLN A 110 21.40 14.39 37.76
C GLN A 110 20.37 14.50 36.64
N ARG A 111 19.26 13.77 36.74
CA ARG A 111 18.24 13.67 35.69
C ARG A 111 16.85 13.59 36.31
N SER A 112 16.04 14.62 36.10
CA SER A 112 14.64 14.67 36.55
C SER A 112 13.65 14.05 35.57
N ASN A 113 14.03 13.86 34.30
CA ASN A 113 13.17 13.29 33.26
C ASN A 113 13.76 12.00 32.68
N LEU A 114 12.99 10.90 32.73
CA LEU A 114 13.36 9.59 32.24
C LEU A 114 12.69 9.19 30.91
N ASP A 115 11.82 10.03 30.35
CA ASP A 115 11.11 9.74 29.09
C ASP A 115 12.09 9.38 27.99
N ASP A 116 11.75 8.35 27.20
CA ASP A 116 12.51 7.86 26.05
C ASP A 116 13.88 7.25 26.40
N LEU A 117 14.19 7.02 27.68
CA LEU A 117 15.25 6.08 28.04
C LEU A 117 14.72 4.66 27.88
N SER A 118 15.61 3.70 27.59
CA SER A 118 15.26 2.29 27.75
C SER A 118 15.65 1.82 29.14
N LEU A 119 14.77 1.07 29.78
CA LEU A 119 15.13 0.19 30.88
C LEU A 119 15.58 -1.14 30.30
N SER A 120 16.75 -1.61 30.71
CA SER A 120 17.28 -2.94 30.43
C SER A 120 17.42 -3.72 31.73
N LEU A 121 16.90 -4.93 31.77
CA LEU A 121 17.04 -5.85 32.89
C LEU A 121 17.76 -7.11 32.41
N GLN A 122 18.79 -7.53 33.13
CA GLN A 122 19.44 -8.83 32.91
C GLN A 122 18.90 -9.84 33.92
N THR A 123 18.21 -10.86 33.42
CA THR A 123 17.66 -11.95 34.24
C THR A 123 18.78 -12.78 34.88
N CYS A 124 18.44 -13.57 35.89
CA CYS A 124 19.38 -14.46 36.57
C CYS A 124 20.07 -15.47 35.63
N ASN A 125 19.43 -15.81 34.50
CA ASN A 125 19.97 -16.71 33.49
C ASN A 125 20.74 -15.99 32.37
N GLY A 126 20.99 -14.68 32.51
CA GLY A 126 21.76 -13.88 31.57
C GLY A 126 20.97 -13.29 30.40
N THR A 127 19.68 -13.65 30.23
CA THR A 127 18.81 -13.05 29.20
C THR A 127 18.61 -11.56 29.49
N LYS A 128 18.85 -10.72 28.48
CA LYS A 128 18.65 -9.27 28.54
C LYS A 128 17.28 -8.93 27.96
N VAL A 129 16.47 -8.20 28.72
CA VAL A 129 15.14 -7.72 28.32
C VAL A 129 15.10 -6.21 28.46
N CYS A 130 14.24 -5.54 27.70
CA CYS A 130 14.20 -4.09 27.73
C CYS A 130 12.83 -3.53 27.33
N THR A 131 12.60 -2.29 27.74
CA THR A 131 11.40 -1.53 27.41
C THR A 131 11.66 -0.03 27.52
N VAL A 132 10.77 0.81 26.99
CA VAL A 132 10.85 2.26 27.10
C VAL A 132 10.28 2.73 28.44
N VAL A 133 10.97 3.68 29.07
CA VAL A 133 10.49 4.41 30.25
C VAL A 133 9.70 5.63 29.77
N SER A 134 8.48 5.79 30.27
CA SER A 134 7.60 6.89 29.86
C SER A 134 6.68 7.34 30.99
N ARG A 135 6.37 8.64 31.01
CA ARG A 135 5.29 9.24 31.81
C ARG A 135 3.96 9.37 31.05
N GLY A 136 3.91 8.93 29.79
CA GLY A 136 2.73 9.06 28.93
C GLY A 136 2.41 10.49 28.49
N GLN A 137 3.38 11.41 28.50
CA GLN A 137 3.19 12.83 28.13
C GLN A 137 3.84 13.21 26.79
N THR A 138 4.48 12.29 26.07
CA THR A 138 5.08 12.60 24.77
C THR A 138 3.98 12.95 23.78
N LEU A 139 3.99 14.19 23.27
CA LEU A 139 2.94 14.74 22.41
C LEU A 139 3.34 14.74 20.93
N LEU A 140 4.59 15.13 20.66
CA LEU A 140 5.08 15.35 19.29
C LEU A 140 6.42 14.64 19.09
N THR A 141 6.56 14.00 17.94
CA THR A 141 7.82 13.44 17.44
C THR A 141 8.12 14.07 16.09
N TYR A 142 9.30 14.65 15.95
CA TYR A 142 9.83 15.06 14.66
C TYR A 142 10.92 14.11 14.22
N GLN A 143 11.15 14.04 12.91
CA GLN A 143 12.21 13.25 12.29
C GLN A 143 12.97 14.09 11.27
N ALA A 144 14.30 14.00 11.31
CA ALA A 144 15.18 14.44 10.25
C ALA A 144 16.07 13.26 9.83
N ARG A 145 16.49 13.24 8.57
CA ARG A 145 17.35 12.17 8.04
C ARG A 145 18.50 12.75 7.25
N PHE A 146 19.71 12.34 7.61
CA PHE A 146 20.89 12.57 6.79
C PHE A 146 21.13 11.35 5.90
N THR A 147 21.65 11.57 4.70
CA THR A 147 21.78 10.53 3.66
C THR A 147 23.14 10.53 2.95
N GLU A 148 24.07 11.38 3.39
CA GLU A 148 25.40 11.51 2.77
C GLU A 148 26.46 10.75 3.62
N SER A 149 27.71 11.25 3.66
CA SER A 149 28.84 10.63 4.38
C SER A 149 28.56 10.24 5.83
N ILE A 150 27.64 10.94 6.50
CA ILE A 150 26.99 10.50 7.72
C ILE A 150 25.50 10.39 7.43
N ALA A 151 24.95 9.19 7.64
CA ALA A 151 23.57 8.87 7.34
C ALA A 151 22.85 8.26 8.53
N GLY A 152 21.53 8.42 8.55
CA GLY A 152 20.67 7.90 9.61
C GLY A 152 19.63 8.91 10.06
N ASN A 153 18.93 8.58 11.14
CA ASN A 153 17.78 9.34 11.61
C ASN A 153 18.12 10.12 12.89
N VAL A 154 17.57 11.33 12.96
CA VAL A 154 17.50 12.11 14.20
C VAL A 154 16.03 12.31 14.54
N TYR A 155 15.62 11.94 15.75
CA TYR A 155 14.29 12.16 16.26
C TYR A 155 14.30 13.25 17.32
N ILE A 156 13.31 14.13 17.31
CA ILE A 156 13.14 15.17 18.33
C ILE A 156 11.79 14.95 19.00
N ARG A 157 11.78 14.65 20.30
CA ARG A 157 10.57 14.34 21.06
C ARG A 157 10.27 15.43 22.08
N LEU A 158 9.01 15.87 22.11
CA LEU A 158 8.48 16.91 23.00
C LEU A 158 7.36 16.34 23.87
N ASN A 159 7.35 16.69 25.16
CA ASN A 159 6.22 16.40 26.03
C ASN A 159 5.12 17.45 25.81
N ASN A 160 3.96 17.21 26.42
CA ASN A 160 2.89 18.20 26.56
C ASN A 160 3.44 19.59 26.93
N ALA A 161 2.81 20.63 26.38
CA ALA A 161 3.26 22.02 26.47
C ALA A 161 4.68 22.28 25.93
N HIS A 162 5.19 21.44 25.03
CA HIS A 162 6.53 21.54 24.41
C HIS A 162 7.69 21.50 25.43
N THR A 163 7.50 20.80 26.55
CA THR A 163 8.49 20.74 27.63
C THR A 163 9.49 19.60 27.43
N ASN A 164 10.64 19.71 28.10
CA ASN A 164 11.69 18.68 28.24
C ASN A 164 12.42 18.19 26.98
N PRO A 165 12.55 18.96 25.87
CA PRO A 165 12.95 18.46 24.55
C PRO A 165 14.10 17.45 24.54
N ARG A 166 13.94 16.36 23.78
CA ARG A 166 14.97 15.32 23.62
C ARG A 166 15.31 15.15 22.16
N LEU A 167 16.59 15.12 21.86
CA LEU A 167 17.11 14.75 20.55
C LEU A 167 17.75 13.37 20.66
N LEU A 168 17.30 12.44 19.83
CA LEU A 168 17.74 11.06 19.76
C LEU A 168 18.36 10.83 18.38
N ALA A 169 19.66 10.57 18.32
CA ALA A 169 20.39 10.41 17.07
C ALA A 169 20.88 8.98 16.89
N ASP A 170 20.59 8.42 15.71
CA ASP A 170 21.07 7.14 15.22
C ASP A 170 21.76 7.40 13.88
N LEU A 171 23.04 7.76 13.97
CA LEU A 171 23.86 8.21 12.84
C LEU A 171 25.06 7.31 12.69
N MET A 172 25.42 7.02 11.44
CA MET A 172 26.62 6.26 11.11
C MET A 172 27.38 6.89 9.95
N THR A 173 28.70 6.78 9.98
CA THR A 173 29.56 7.08 8.84
C THR A 173 29.38 5.98 7.78
N ILE A 174 29.23 6.37 6.52
CA ILE A 174 29.09 5.44 5.39
C ILE A 174 30.13 5.73 4.29
N GLY A 175 30.33 4.77 3.38
CA GLY A 175 31.25 4.93 2.23
C GLY A 175 32.74 4.87 2.61
N GLN A 176 33.08 4.23 3.72
CA GLN A 176 34.44 4.09 4.22
C GLN A 176 34.62 2.73 4.92
N VAL A 177 35.67 2.00 4.54
CA VAL A 177 35.96 0.64 5.07
C VAL A 177 36.54 0.69 6.47
N ASN A 178 37.43 1.66 6.72
CA ASN A 178 38.15 1.84 7.98
C ASN A 178 37.71 3.13 8.68
N ALA A 179 36.41 3.46 8.61
CA ALA A 179 35.88 4.58 9.37
C ALA A 179 36.10 4.34 10.87
N SER A 180 36.50 5.39 11.58
CA SER A 180 36.44 5.43 13.02
C SER A 180 35.11 6.05 13.45
N GLN A 181 34.62 5.65 14.62
CA GLN A 181 33.58 6.41 15.32
C GLN A 181 34.03 7.87 15.47
N THR A 182 33.07 8.78 15.39
CA THR A 182 33.36 10.22 15.45
C THR A 182 32.26 10.95 16.20
N ASN A 183 32.51 12.20 16.55
CA ASN A 183 31.54 13.07 17.18
C ASN A 183 31.26 14.25 16.27
N ILE A 184 30.00 14.66 16.18
CA ILE A 184 29.59 15.85 15.43
C ILE A 184 28.79 16.77 16.31
N THR A 185 28.93 18.08 16.09
CA THR A 185 28.04 19.08 16.69
C THR A 185 26.84 19.28 15.77
N LEU A 186 25.64 19.08 16.31
CA LEU A 186 24.38 19.37 15.63
C LEU A 186 23.96 20.82 15.86
N PHE A 187 23.45 21.45 14.81
CA PHE A 187 22.92 22.79 14.80
C PHE A 187 21.48 22.80 14.30
N GLY A 188 20.64 23.65 14.87
CA GLY A 188 19.29 23.95 14.39
C GLY A 188 19.25 25.25 13.59
N SER A 189 18.47 25.28 12.51
CA SER A 189 18.15 26.50 11.76
C SER A 189 16.64 26.71 11.66
N THR A 190 16.20 27.95 11.89
CA THR A 190 14.81 28.42 11.73
C THR A 190 14.53 28.99 10.34
N SER A 191 15.46 28.84 9.40
CA SER A 191 15.32 29.33 8.03
C SER A 191 14.03 28.85 7.36
N THR A 192 13.44 29.73 6.55
CA THR A 192 12.25 29.44 5.73
C THR A 192 12.61 28.93 4.33
N ALA A 193 13.88 28.57 4.09
CA ALA A 193 14.32 28.00 2.82
C ALA A 193 13.44 26.78 2.43
N ALA A 194 13.21 26.61 1.12
CA ALA A 194 12.36 25.53 0.61
C ALA A 194 13.02 24.14 0.68
N SER A 195 14.36 24.09 0.74
CA SER A 195 15.13 22.85 0.76
C SER A 195 16.50 23.05 1.42
N CYS A 196 17.17 21.95 1.74
CA CYS A 196 18.56 21.98 2.20
C CYS A 196 19.53 22.60 1.18
N SER A 197 19.34 22.37 -0.12
CA SER A 197 20.21 22.96 -1.14
C SER A 197 20.11 24.49 -1.18
N VAL A 198 18.89 25.04 -1.04
CA VAL A 198 18.66 26.49 -0.98
C VAL A 198 19.23 27.08 0.32
N LEU A 199 19.04 26.39 1.45
CA LEU A 199 19.62 26.81 2.72
C LEU A 199 21.15 26.85 2.66
N LEU A 200 21.79 25.78 2.20
CA LEU A 200 23.25 25.68 2.15
C LEU A 200 23.87 26.73 1.20
N GLY A 201 23.17 27.12 0.13
CA GLY A 201 23.62 28.18 -0.79
C GLY A 201 23.58 29.60 -0.22
N SER A 202 22.85 29.81 0.88
CA SER A 202 22.67 31.12 1.53
C SER A 202 22.88 31.07 3.05
N LEU A 203 23.60 30.04 3.52
CA LEU A 203 23.73 29.76 4.94
C LEU A 203 24.56 30.85 5.62
N ASP A 204 23.97 31.49 6.63
CA ASP A 204 24.69 32.29 7.63
C ASP A 204 24.97 31.40 8.85
N PRO A 205 26.23 30.96 9.08
CA PRO A 205 26.57 30.12 10.23
C PRO A 205 26.31 30.81 11.58
N SER A 206 26.26 32.14 11.64
CA SER A 206 25.99 32.87 12.89
C SER A 206 24.53 32.80 13.33
N ALA A 207 23.62 32.47 12.40
CA ALA A 207 22.20 32.26 12.69
C ALA A 207 21.87 30.84 13.17
N LEU A 208 22.86 29.94 13.23
CA LEU A 208 22.68 28.57 13.69
C LEU A 208 22.66 28.49 15.21
N THR A 209 21.72 27.72 15.75
CA THR A 209 21.67 27.40 17.18
C THR A 209 22.36 26.07 17.43
N GLU A 210 23.43 26.07 18.23
CA GLU A 210 24.08 24.82 18.65
C GLU A 210 23.15 24.00 19.54
N LEU A 211 22.89 22.75 19.16
CA LEU A 211 22.04 21.82 19.92
C LEU A 211 22.88 20.90 20.82
N GLY A 212 24.10 20.56 20.41
CA GLY A 212 25.04 19.76 21.17
C GLY A 212 25.77 18.70 20.34
N VAL A 213 26.63 17.93 21.00
CA VAL A 213 27.50 16.93 20.37
C VAL A 213 26.85 15.54 20.41
N VAL A 214 26.79 14.86 19.27
CA VAL A 214 26.31 13.47 19.17
C VAL A 214 27.42 12.54 18.66
N GLU A 215 27.44 11.32 19.20
CA GLU A 215 28.27 10.20 18.77
C GLU A 215 27.71 9.63 17.45
N VAL A 216 28.60 9.40 16.50
CA VAL A 216 28.34 8.82 15.18
C VAL A 216 29.06 7.48 15.09
N GLY A 217 28.28 6.43 14.84
CA GLY A 217 28.77 5.07 14.74
C GLY A 217 29.38 4.74 13.38
N ILE A 218 29.71 3.47 13.21
CA ILE A 218 30.08 2.86 11.93
C ILE A 218 29.22 1.62 11.71
N PRO A 219 29.09 1.08 10.48
CA PRO A 219 28.16 0.00 10.17
C PRO A 219 28.35 -1.29 11.00
N LEU A 220 29.55 -1.50 11.56
CA LEU A 220 29.86 -2.65 12.43
C LEU A 220 29.76 -2.32 13.93
N GLN A 221 29.76 -1.04 14.29
CA GLN A 221 29.71 -0.54 15.67
C GLN A 221 28.78 0.69 15.71
N PRO A 222 27.46 0.48 15.59
CA PRO A 222 26.49 1.56 15.63
C PRO A 222 26.56 2.28 16.98
N GLN A 223 26.20 3.55 16.99
CA GLN A 223 26.16 4.38 18.19
C GLN A 223 24.81 5.06 18.29
N LYS A 224 24.28 5.14 19.52
CA LYS A 224 23.04 5.84 19.81
C LYS A 224 23.32 7.00 20.74
N SER A 225 22.89 8.19 20.33
CA SER A 225 23.11 9.42 21.05
C SER A 225 21.81 10.00 21.58
N ARG A 226 21.90 10.66 22.73
CA ARG A 226 20.81 11.40 23.34
C ARG A 226 21.30 12.75 23.83
N LEU A 227 20.56 13.81 23.49
CA LEU A 227 20.70 15.13 24.06
C LEU A 227 19.39 15.51 24.76
N ASP A 228 19.47 15.82 26.04
CA ASP A 228 18.38 16.46 26.78
C ASP A 228 18.57 17.97 26.66
N LEU A 229 17.73 18.62 25.86
CA LEU A 229 17.85 20.03 25.53
C LEU A 229 17.12 20.86 26.61
N PRO A 230 17.70 22.00 27.05
CA PRO A 230 17.01 22.88 28.00
C PRO A 230 15.76 23.52 27.38
N SER A 231 15.80 23.79 26.07
CA SER A 231 14.68 24.27 25.28
C SER A 231 14.88 23.89 23.80
N PHE A 232 13.81 23.89 23.02
CA PHE A 232 13.87 23.65 21.58
C PHE A 232 12.91 24.61 20.89
N ASN A 233 13.43 25.40 19.95
CA ASN A 233 12.62 26.31 19.17
C ASN A 233 11.79 25.51 18.14
N ASN A 234 10.47 25.51 18.29
CA ASN A 234 9.56 24.78 17.40
C ASN A 234 9.52 25.33 15.97
N LEU A 235 10.10 26.52 15.71
CA LEU A 235 10.31 27.06 14.37
C LEU A 235 11.55 26.48 13.67
N THR A 236 12.35 25.65 14.35
CA THR A 236 13.50 24.99 13.74
C THR A 236 13.03 24.03 12.65
N ARG A 237 13.47 24.26 11.41
CA ARG A 237 13.08 23.47 10.23
C ARG A 237 14.19 22.59 9.68
N PHE A 238 15.44 22.87 10.04
CA PHE A 238 16.60 22.13 9.53
C PHE A 238 17.56 21.78 10.66
N LEU A 239 18.15 20.60 10.56
CA LEU A 239 19.34 20.19 11.30
C LEU A 239 20.56 20.25 10.40
N LEU A 240 21.67 20.72 10.95
CA LEU A 240 22.94 20.78 10.25
C LEU A 240 24.06 20.24 11.11
N PHE A 241 25.10 19.73 10.47
CA PHE A 241 26.40 19.52 11.09
C PHE A 241 27.50 19.96 10.15
N ARG A 242 28.66 20.30 10.70
CA ARG A 242 29.83 20.65 9.91
C ARG A 242 30.74 19.44 9.74
N LEU A 243 31.12 19.14 8.50
CA LEU A 243 32.14 18.16 8.18
C LEU A 243 33.22 18.84 7.34
N GLU A 244 34.44 18.82 7.86
CA GLU A 244 35.57 19.57 7.30
C GLU A 244 35.23 21.06 7.11
N SER A 245 35.10 21.51 5.86
CA SER A 245 34.81 22.89 5.46
C SER A 245 33.36 23.14 5.05
N SER A 246 32.49 22.12 5.06
CA SER A 246 31.11 22.21 4.55
C SER A 246 30.06 21.83 5.59
N TYR A 247 28.85 22.40 5.47
CA TYR A 247 27.70 21.97 6.25
C TYR A 247 26.89 20.93 5.49
N LYS A 248 26.44 19.91 6.21
CA LYS A 248 25.44 18.95 5.77
C LYS A 248 24.11 19.32 6.40
N CYS A 249 23.02 19.07 5.69
CA CYS A 249 21.68 19.52 6.09
C CYS A 249 20.66 18.40 5.98
N ALA A 250 19.75 18.34 6.95
CA ALA A 250 18.55 17.51 6.92
C ALA A 250 17.35 18.37 7.32
N GLN A 251 16.26 18.26 6.56
CA GLN A 251 15.00 18.91 6.91
C GLN A 251 14.27 18.13 8.00
N ILE A 252 13.64 18.86 8.92
CA ILE A 252 12.83 18.31 10.01
C ILE A 252 11.38 18.21 9.55
N TYR A 253 10.81 17.02 9.69
CA TYR A 253 9.42 16.73 9.39
C TYR A 253 8.68 16.27 10.64
N ASN A 254 7.38 16.57 10.71
CA ASN A 254 6.53 15.96 11.71
C ASN A 254 6.42 14.45 11.43
N LEU A 255 6.72 13.62 12.42
CA LEU A 255 6.48 12.18 12.34
C LEU A 255 5.08 11.93 12.89
N ALA A 256 4.11 11.88 11.98
CA ALA A 256 2.73 11.59 12.35
C ALA A 256 2.60 10.15 12.88
N GLU A 257 1.67 9.97 13.82
CA GLU A 257 1.28 8.63 14.25
C GLU A 257 0.76 7.82 13.07
N LYS A 258 1.05 6.52 13.05
CA LYS A 258 0.51 5.61 12.05
C LYS A 258 -0.77 4.98 12.59
N GLN A 259 -1.87 5.22 11.88
CA GLN A 259 -3.14 4.53 12.08
C GLN A 259 -3.56 3.83 10.79
N VAL A 260 -3.71 2.51 10.86
CA VAL A 260 -4.05 1.65 9.72
C VAL A 260 -5.14 0.66 10.10
N SER A 261 -5.88 0.18 9.12
CA SER A 261 -6.99 -0.75 9.36
C SER A 261 -7.07 -1.85 8.29
N ALA A 262 -7.53 -3.02 8.72
CA ALA A 262 -7.97 -4.10 7.85
C ALA A 262 -9.46 -4.35 8.07
N VAL A 263 -10.27 -3.98 7.07
CA VAL A 263 -11.73 -4.17 7.10
C VAL A 263 -12.06 -5.62 6.73
N ILE A 264 -12.86 -6.28 7.57
CA ILE A 264 -13.40 -7.62 7.31
C ILE A 264 -14.88 -7.48 6.97
N ASN A 265 -15.23 -7.86 5.74
CA ASN A 265 -16.61 -7.85 5.27
C ASN A 265 -16.79 -9.01 4.27
N MET A 266 -16.64 -10.22 4.78
CA MET A 266 -16.57 -11.44 3.95
C MET A 266 -17.19 -12.63 4.66
N LYS A 267 -17.88 -13.50 3.93
CA LYS A 267 -18.48 -14.77 4.37
C LYS A 267 -19.32 -14.65 5.65
N GLY A 268 -20.00 -13.52 5.83
CA GLY A 268 -20.89 -13.23 6.96
C GLY A 268 -20.22 -12.52 8.12
N ILE A 269 -18.90 -12.47 8.19
CA ILE A 269 -18.16 -11.78 9.25
C ILE A 269 -17.99 -10.31 8.86
N LYS A 270 -18.38 -9.41 9.77
CA LYS A 270 -18.23 -7.95 9.63
C LYS A 270 -17.39 -7.37 10.75
N GLY A 271 -16.57 -6.38 10.44
CA GLY A 271 -15.81 -5.63 11.42
C GLY A 271 -14.45 -5.18 10.88
N TYR A 272 -13.50 -4.96 11.78
CA TYR A 272 -12.16 -4.51 11.42
C TYR A 272 -11.11 -4.88 12.47
N PHE A 273 -9.86 -4.86 12.04
CA PHE A 273 -8.68 -4.75 12.88
C PHE A 273 -8.09 -3.36 12.69
N SER A 274 -7.89 -2.59 13.75
CA SER A 274 -7.25 -1.28 13.70
C SER A 274 -5.94 -1.33 14.47
N PHE A 275 -4.89 -0.76 13.90
CA PHE A 275 -3.56 -0.70 14.49
C PHE A 275 -3.13 0.75 14.61
N ARG A 276 -2.63 1.15 15.77
CA ARG A 276 -2.15 2.50 16.04
C ARG A 276 -0.79 2.45 16.73
N GLN A 277 0.17 3.20 16.20
CA GLN A 277 1.50 3.34 16.79
C GLN A 277 1.95 4.80 16.66
N ALA A 278 2.20 5.45 17.81
CA ALA A 278 2.50 6.88 17.85
C ALA A 278 3.87 7.23 17.24
N SER A 279 4.88 6.38 17.48
CA SER A 279 6.21 6.47 16.89
C SER A 279 6.88 5.09 16.87
N PRO A 280 8.06 4.92 16.23
CA PRO A 280 8.80 3.65 16.26
C PRO A 280 9.19 3.17 17.66
N PHE A 281 9.05 4.02 18.68
CA PHE A 281 9.46 3.76 20.06
C PHE A 281 8.29 3.39 20.98
N ASP A 282 7.06 3.46 20.46
CA ASP A 282 5.85 3.17 21.23
C ASP A 282 5.34 1.78 20.86
N ALA A 283 4.72 1.07 21.82
CA ALA A 283 4.05 -0.19 21.53
C ALA A 283 2.83 0.04 20.62
N THR A 284 2.43 -0.97 19.86
CA THR A 284 1.30 -0.87 18.94
C THR A 284 0.00 -1.21 19.68
N GLU A 285 -0.98 -0.32 19.59
CA GLU A 285 -2.34 -0.60 20.02
C GLU A 285 -3.07 -1.35 18.91
N LEU A 286 -3.64 -2.51 19.25
CA LEU A 286 -4.46 -3.35 18.37
C LEU A 286 -5.90 -3.32 18.88
N THR A 287 -6.82 -2.80 18.06
CA THR A 287 -8.27 -2.90 18.29
C THR A 287 -8.86 -3.97 17.37
N VAL A 288 -9.62 -4.90 17.93
CA VAL A 288 -10.35 -5.94 17.21
C VAL A 288 -11.84 -5.76 17.45
N ASN A 289 -12.57 -5.41 16.40
CA ASN A 289 -14.02 -5.31 16.44
C ASN A 289 -14.60 -6.23 15.36
N LEU A 290 -15.22 -7.34 15.76
CA LEU A 290 -15.74 -8.35 14.84
C LEU A 290 -17.10 -8.85 15.30
N THR A 291 -18.00 -9.08 14.35
CA THR A 291 -19.35 -9.59 14.59
C THR A 291 -19.64 -10.78 13.69
N ASN A 292 -20.60 -11.61 14.12
CA ASN A 292 -21.07 -12.78 13.40
C ASN A 292 -19.93 -13.77 13.05
N LEU A 293 -19.06 -14.04 14.03
CA LEU A 293 -17.95 -14.99 13.91
C LEU A 293 -18.41 -16.46 13.77
N GLN A 294 -19.72 -16.71 13.83
CA GLN A 294 -20.33 -18.04 13.68
C GLN A 294 -19.70 -19.07 14.65
N GLN A 295 -19.55 -18.64 15.91
CA GLN A 295 -19.11 -19.31 17.15
C GLN A 295 -18.21 -20.56 17.07
N SER A 296 -18.56 -21.59 16.30
CA SER A 296 -17.79 -22.82 16.12
C SER A 296 -16.90 -22.86 14.86
N GLN A 297 -16.98 -21.86 13.98
CA GLN A 297 -16.34 -21.94 12.66
C GLN A 297 -14.91 -21.40 12.61
N VAL A 298 -14.61 -20.32 13.33
CA VAL A 298 -13.32 -19.61 13.28
C VAL A 298 -12.48 -19.81 14.53
N GLY A 299 -11.17 -19.64 14.41
CA GLY A 299 -10.24 -19.81 15.52
C GLY A 299 -9.11 -18.78 15.48
N PRO A 300 -7.93 -19.13 14.95
CA PRO A 300 -6.79 -18.25 14.95
C PRO A 300 -6.85 -17.20 13.83
N TYR A 301 -6.13 -16.11 14.02
CA TYR A 301 -5.99 -15.02 13.07
C TYR A 301 -4.57 -14.46 13.12
N HIS A 302 -4.05 -14.11 11.95
CA HIS A 302 -2.65 -13.73 11.79
C HIS A 302 -2.49 -12.59 10.77
N VAL A 303 -1.39 -11.85 10.88
CA VAL A 303 -0.89 -11.05 9.76
C VAL A 303 -0.17 -11.97 8.78
N HIS A 304 -0.56 -11.91 7.51
CA HIS A 304 0.02 -12.66 6.42
C HIS A 304 0.98 -11.81 5.59
N MET A 305 1.67 -12.40 4.61
CA MET A 305 2.74 -11.72 3.89
C MET A 305 2.26 -10.66 2.88
N PHE A 306 1.16 -10.90 2.18
CA PHE A 306 0.77 -10.11 1.00
C PHE A 306 -0.59 -9.42 1.18
N PRO A 307 -0.83 -8.28 0.49
CA PRO A 307 -2.16 -7.67 0.42
C PRO A 307 -3.17 -8.62 -0.24
N VAL A 308 -4.45 -8.46 0.10
CA VAL A 308 -5.55 -9.19 -0.54
C VAL A 308 -5.74 -8.65 -1.97
N PRO A 309 -5.77 -9.51 -3.01
CA PRO A 309 -6.01 -9.06 -4.37
C PRO A 309 -7.47 -8.58 -4.57
N PRO A 310 -7.75 -7.85 -5.67
CA PRO A 310 -9.12 -7.54 -6.07
C PRO A 310 -10.02 -8.78 -6.17
N VAL A 311 -11.33 -8.56 -6.16
CA VAL A 311 -12.31 -9.65 -6.28
C VAL A 311 -12.07 -10.48 -7.52
N SER A 312 -12.13 -11.80 -7.34
CA SER A 312 -11.91 -12.83 -8.36
C SER A 312 -12.98 -13.91 -8.29
N LEU A 313 -13.00 -14.82 -9.27
CA LEU A 313 -13.87 -16.02 -9.25
C LEU A 313 -13.40 -17.05 -8.20
N SER A 314 -12.15 -16.96 -7.78
CA SER A 314 -11.52 -17.83 -6.78
C SER A 314 -11.55 -17.21 -5.38
N SER A 315 -11.25 -17.99 -4.34
CA SER A 315 -11.17 -17.45 -2.97
C SER A 315 -10.00 -16.47 -2.85
N GLN A 316 -10.27 -15.23 -2.45
CA GLN A 316 -9.24 -14.18 -2.30
C GLN A 316 -8.22 -14.48 -1.19
N CYS A 317 -8.55 -15.33 -0.21
CA CYS A 317 -7.70 -15.64 0.94
C CYS A 317 -6.86 -16.92 0.77
N THR A 318 -6.56 -17.37 -0.45
CA THR A 318 -5.72 -18.57 -0.68
C THR A 318 -4.26 -18.31 -0.35
N ASN A 319 -3.46 -19.38 -0.24
CA ASN A 319 -2.02 -19.25 -0.02
C ASN A 319 -1.32 -18.42 -1.11
N ASP A 320 -1.71 -18.62 -2.37
CA ASP A 320 -1.16 -17.86 -3.50
C ASP A 320 -1.47 -16.36 -3.42
N ASN A 321 -2.60 -15.99 -2.82
CA ASN A 321 -3.03 -14.61 -2.73
C ASN A 321 -2.43 -13.86 -1.53
N VAL A 322 -2.43 -14.47 -0.33
CA VAL A 322 -2.01 -13.77 0.91
C VAL A 322 -0.67 -14.26 1.46
N GLY A 323 -0.14 -15.39 0.98
CA GLY A 323 1.12 -15.96 1.47
C GLY A 323 1.02 -16.61 2.85
N GLY A 324 2.18 -16.93 3.44
CA GLY A 324 2.31 -17.47 4.80
C GLY A 324 2.10 -16.42 5.89
N HIS A 325 2.35 -16.79 7.15
CA HIS A 325 2.34 -15.85 8.27
C HIS A 325 3.54 -14.90 8.20
N TRP A 326 3.39 -13.69 8.73
CA TRP A 326 4.49 -12.74 8.82
C TRP A 326 5.45 -13.13 9.96
N ASN A 327 6.60 -13.71 9.60
CA ASN A 327 7.60 -14.22 10.54
C ASN A 327 9.03 -13.82 10.11
N PRO A 328 9.40 -12.52 10.23
CA PRO A 328 10.70 -12.02 9.76
C PRO A 328 11.89 -12.56 10.55
N PHE A 329 11.67 -13.07 11.76
CA PHE A 329 12.71 -13.65 12.61
C PHE A 329 12.80 -15.18 12.47
N ALA A 330 12.07 -15.77 11.53
CA ALA A 330 12.10 -17.20 11.21
C ALA A 330 11.91 -18.13 12.43
N LEU A 331 11.04 -17.73 13.36
CA LEU A 331 10.69 -18.54 14.53
C LEU A 331 10.09 -19.88 14.10
N GLN A 332 10.51 -20.97 14.75
CA GLN A 332 10.04 -22.32 14.44
C GLN A 332 8.77 -22.62 15.23
N THR A 333 7.61 -22.52 14.58
CA THR A 333 6.29 -22.76 15.22
C THR A 333 6.04 -24.23 15.58
N SER A 334 6.85 -25.15 15.04
CA SER A 334 6.85 -26.56 15.39
C SER A 334 7.64 -26.89 16.67
N ASP A 335 8.44 -25.95 17.17
CA ASP A 335 9.20 -26.13 18.41
C ASP A 335 8.22 -26.31 19.59
N PRO A 336 8.37 -27.34 20.43
CA PRO A 336 7.56 -27.51 21.64
C PRO A 336 7.57 -26.29 22.59
N ALA A 337 8.62 -25.47 22.55
CA ALA A 337 8.75 -24.24 23.32
C ALA A 337 7.99 -23.04 22.72
N TYR A 338 7.53 -23.12 21.46
CA TYR A 338 6.70 -22.08 20.85
C TYR A 338 5.37 -21.97 21.62
N PRO A 339 5.01 -20.80 22.16
CA PRO A 339 3.80 -20.68 22.96
C PRO A 339 2.54 -20.85 22.11
N LYS A 340 1.59 -21.68 22.56
CA LYS A 340 0.38 -22.06 21.81
C LYS A 340 -0.84 -21.17 22.08
N GLY A 341 -0.70 -20.18 22.94
CA GLY A 341 -1.75 -19.27 23.35
C GLY A 341 -1.20 -18.13 24.20
N PRO A 342 -2.07 -17.23 24.67
CA PRO A 342 -1.64 -16.03 25.40
C PRO A 342 -0.92 -16.37 26.71
N GLY A 343 -0.08 -15.44 27.18
CA GLY A 343 0.59 -15.53 28.47
C GLY A 343 2.12 -15.64 28.41
N SER A 344 2.70 -15.78 27.23
CA SER A 344 4.14 -15.54 27.03
C SER A 344 4.40 -14.10 26.62
N THR A 345 5.67 -13.72 26.50
CA THR A 345 6.06 -12.41 25.99
C THR A 345 5.96 -12.35 24.47
N HIS A 346 5.60 -11.19 23.91
CA HIS A 346 5.25 -11.03 22.50
C HIS A 346 6.40 -11.27 21.52
N ASP A 347 7.65 -11.20 21.97
CA ASP A 347 8.86 -11.55 21.21
C ASP A 347 9.01 -13.06 20.94
N LYS A 348 8.29 -13.91 21.68
CA LYS A 348 8.33 -15.39 21.53
C LYS A 348 7.41 -15.91 20.42
N TYR A 349 6.61 -15.04 19.81
CA TYR A 349 5.66 -15.38 18.77
C TYR A 349 6.14 -14.81 17.43
N GLU A 350 5.68 -15.42 16.32
CA GLU A 350 5.79 -14.77 15.01
C GLU A 350 5.19 -13.36 15.11
N ILE A 351 5.77 -12.36 14.45
CA ILE A 351 5.22 -10.99 14.49
C ILE A 351 3.74 -11.01 14.11
N GLY A 352 3.39 -11.81 13.10
CA GLY A 352 2.03 -11.97 12.62
C GLY A 352 1.09 -12.81 13.49
N ASP A 353 1.56 -13.52 14.54
CA ASP A 353 0.70 -14.40 15.33
C ASP A 353 -0.11 -13.66 16.39
N LEU A 354 -1.14 -12.94 15.93
CA LEU A 354 -1.98 -12.10 16.77
C LEU A 354 -2.84 -12.92 17.74
N SER A 355 -3.31 -14.09 17.31
CA SER A 355 -4.22 -14.90 18.12
C SER A 355 -3.52 -15.55 19.30
N ALA A 356 -2.30 -16.09 19.11
CA ALA A 356 -1.55 -16.69 20.20
C ALA A 356 -0.97 -15.63 21.15
N LYS A 357 -0.69 -14.40 20.70
CA LYS A 357 -0.30 -13.29 21.57
C LYS A 357 -1.46 -12.81 22.46
N HIS A 358 -2.63 -12.58 21.87
CA HIS A 358 -3.72 -11.82 22.50
C HIS A 358 -4.91 -12.69 22.92
N MET A 359 -5.62 -13.26 21.95
CA MET A 359 -6.78 -14.11 22.21
C MET A 359 -7.17 -14.98 21.01
N SER A 360 -7.88 -16.09 21.24
CA SER A 360 -8.55 -16.85 20.17
C SER A 360 -9.96 -16.33 19.86
N LEU A 361 -10.37 -16.42 18.59
CA LEU A 361 -11.76 -16.16 18.17
C LEU A 361 -12.67 -17.39 18.35
N ALA A 362 -12.12 -18.55 18.70
CA ALA A 362 -12.89 -19.76 18.91
C ALA A 362 -13.97 -19.56 19.99
N ASN A 363 -15.17 -20.09 19.73
CA ASN A 363 -16.34 -20.01 20.61
C ASN A 363 -16.88 -18.60 20.87
N LYS A 364 -16.50 -17.60 20.06
CA LYS A 364 -16.99 -16.22 20.14
C LYS A 364 -17.89 -15.89 18.96
N ASN A 365 -18.91 -15.07 19.21
CA ASN A 365 -19.76 -14.54 18.14
C ASN A 365 -19.49 -13.06 17.85
N VAL A 366 -19.14 -12.30 18.90
CA VAL A 366 -18.78 -10.89 18.85
C VAL A 366 -17.47 -10.71 19.63
N VAL A 367 -16.59 -9.87 19.12
CA VAL A 367 -15.36 -9.43 19.78
C VAL A 367 -15.30 -7.92 19.66
N ASP A 368 -15.04 -7.26 20.79
CA ASP A 368 -14.70 -5.85 20.88
C ASP A 368 -13.62 -5.73 21.95
N ALA A 369 -12.37 -5.61 21.53
CA ALA A 369 -11.22 -5.70 22.41
C ALA A 369 -10.07 -4.80 21.94
N VAL A 370 -9.31 -4.27 22.90
CA VAL A 370 -8.12 -3.46 22.67
C VAL A 370 -6.95 -4.12 23.39
N PHE A 371 -5.82 -4.24 22.68
CA PHE A 371 -4.59 -4.85 23.15
C PHE A 371 -3.40 -3.93 22.92
N THR A 372 -2.37 -4.08 23.74
CA THR A 372 -1.04 -3.50 23.49
C THR A 372 -0.09 -4.59 23.05
N ASP A 373 0.53 -4.45 21.87
CA ASP A 373 1.48 -5.38 21.30
C ASP A 373 2.89 -4.76 21.27
N PHE A 374 3.83 -5.46 21.90
CA PHE A 374 5.24 -5.04 22.07
C PHE A 374 6.15 -5.62 20.97
N ASN A 375 5.58 -6.27 19.95
CA ASN A 375 6.30 -6.91 18.86
C ASN A 375 5.46 -6.93 17.57
N LEU A 376 4.84 -5.78 17.24
CA LEU A 376 3.99 -5.59 16.05
C LEU A 376 4.22 -4.21 15.43
N PRO A 377 5.38 -3.96 14.81
CA PRO A 377 5.75 -2.63 14.34
C PRO A 377 4.87 -2.15 13.16
N LEU A 378 4.56 -0.85 13.15
CA LEU A 378 4.02 -0.11 12.01
C LEU A 378 5.10 0.71 11.28
N PHE A 379 6.26 0.90 11.89
CA PHE A 379 7.43 1.57 11.30
C PHE A 379 8.56 0.58 10.98
N GLY A 380 9.44 0.95 10.06
CA GLY A 380 10.65 0.18 9.77
C GLY A 380 10.43 -1.07 8.92
N GLN A 381 11.51 -1.81 8.65
CA GLN A 381 11.53 -2.92 7.68
C GLN A 381 10.54 -4.05 8.01
N ASN A 382 10.24 -4.24 9.30
CA ASN A 382 9.32 -5.29 9.75
C ASN A 382 7.84 -4.86 9.81
N SER A 383 7.52 -3.66 9.32
CA SER A 383 6.16 -3.12 9.34
C SER A 383 5.13 -4.09 8.74
N ILE A 384 3.97 -4.16 9.38
CA ILE A 384 2.81 -4.93 8.89
C ILE A 384 1.96 -4.18 7.85
N ILE A 385 2.25 -2.89 7.61
CA ILE A 385 1.44 -2.07 6.70
C ILE A 385 1.62 -2.54 5.25
N GLY A 386 0.51 -2.63 4.52
CA GLY A 386 0.45 -3.12 3.14
C GLY A 386 0.32 -4.64 3.04
N ARG A 387 0.32 -5.36 4.16
CA ARG A 387 0.05 -6.79 4.25
C ARG A 387 -1.44 -7.07 4.45
N SER A 388 -1.82 -8.26 4.93
CA SER A 388 -3.21 -8.60 5.23
C SER A 388 -3.37 -9.26 6.60
N VAL A 389 -4.57 -9.13 7.18
CA VAL A 389 -5.01 -9.97 8.30
C VAL A 389 -5.86 -11.10 7.73
N VAL A 390 -5.63 -12.32 8.18
CA VAL A 390 -6.40 -13.51 7.79
C VAL A 390 -6.95 -14.18 9.03
N ILE A 391 -8.26 -14.47 9.02
CA ILE A 391 -8.92 -15.30 10.01
C ILE A 391 -9.06 -16.71 9.45
N HIS A 392 -8.68 -17.70 10.24
CA HIS A 392 -8.74 -19.10 9.88
C HIS A 392 -9.95 -19.78 10.53
N LYS A 393 -10.41 -20.85 9.90
CA LYS A 393 -11.27 -21.82 10.55
C LYS A 393 -10.52 -22.53 11.68
N THR A 394 -11.27 -23.16 12.59
CA THR A 394 -10.69 -23.97 13.68
C THR A 394 -9.80 -25.13 13.18
N ASN A 395 -9.99 -25.59 11.95
CA ASN A 395 -9.13 -26.60 11.30
C ASN A 395 -7.87 -26.02 10.62
N GLY A 396 -7.58 -24.72 10.78
CA GLY A 396 -6.42 -24.03 10.20
C GLY A 396 -6.61 -23.52 8.77
N THR A 397 -7.72 -23.82 8.10
CA THR A 397 -7.98 -23.34 6.73
C THR A 397 -8.24 -21.84 6.73
N ARG A 398 -7.60 -21.08 5.83
CA ARG A 398 -7.87 -19.65 5.64
C ARG A 398 -9.35 -19.42 5.28
N TYR A 399 -10.01 -18.47 5.95
CA TYR A 399 -11.45 -18.27 5.80
C TYR A 399 -11.81 -16.91 5.23
N VAL A 400 -11.46 -15.84 5.94
CA VAL A 400 -11.71 -14.44 5.56
C VAL A 400 -10.45 -13.63 5.74
N CYS A 401 -10.30 -12.54 5.00
CA CYS A 401 -9.10 -11.72 5.00
C CYS A 401 -9.41 -10.26 4.65
N GLY A 402 -8.51 -9.37 5.02
CA GLY A 402 -8.54 -7.96 4.64
C GLY A 402 -7.13 -7.35 4.63
N SER A 403 -6.85 -6.47 3.66
CA SER A 403 -5.57 -5.77 3.57
C SER A 403 -5.44 -4.72 4.67
N ILE A 404 -4.25 -4.60 5.25
CA ILE A 404 -3.88 -3.56 6.22
C ILE A 404 -3.47 -2.32 5.41
N SER A 405 -4.34 -1.32 5.36
CA SER A 405 -4.15 -0.13 4.53
C SER A 405 -4.17 1.15 5.37
N TYR A 406 -3.52 2.19 4.84
CA TYR A 406 -3.60 3.54 5.39
C TYR A 406 -5.04 4.07 5.29
N LEU A 407 -5.47 4.82 6.30
CA LEU A 407 -6.75 5.54 6.27
C LEU A 407 -6.67 6.85 5.46
N GLY A 408 -5.46 7.40 5.30
CA GLY A 408 -5.19 8.63 4.55
C GLY A 408 -4.70 8.38 3.12
N GLU A 409 -4.46 9.49 2.40
CA GLU A 409 -3.96 9.46 1.03
C GLU A 409 -2.53 8.93 0.96
N VAL A 410 -2.26 8.14 -0.09
CA VAL A 410 -0.93 7.60 -0.39
C VAL A 410 -0.55 7.96 -1.83
N ILE A 411 0.74 8.00 -2.10
CA ILE A 411 1.29 8.05 -3.45
C ILE A 411 1.67 6.63 -3.84
N VAL A 412 1.24 6.22 -5.04
CA VAL A 412 1.53 4.88 -5.57
C VAL A 412 2.29 4.98 -6.88
N GLY A 413 3.46 4.36 -6.95
CA GLY A 413 4.18 4.08 -8.19
C GLY A 413 3.95 2.63 -8.63
N ARG A 414 3.77 2.40 -9.93
CA ARG A 414 3.62 1.05 -10.49
C ARG A 414 4.53 0.81 -11.68
N ALA A 415 5.21 -0.32 -11.68
CA ALA A 415 5.97 -0.85 -12.81
C ALA A 415 5.27 -2.08 -13.38
N ILE A 416 4.94 -2.05 -14.68
CA ILE A 416 4.24 -3.15 -15.37
C ILE A 416 5.22 -3.87 -16.30
N PHE A 417 5.48 -5.14 -16.03
CA PHE A 417 6.31 -6.01 -16.85
C PHE A 417 5.43 -6.79 -17.84
N GLN A 418 5.85 -6.83 -19.10
CA GLN A 418 5.06 -7.40 -20.20
C GLN A 418 5.78 -8.51 -20.98
N SER A 419 7.12 -8.60 -20.88
CA SER A 419 7.94 -9.68 -21.46
C SER A 419 9.44 -9.48 -21.12
N PRO A 420 10.25 -10.56 -21.02
CA PRO A 420 9.84 -11.97 -20.87
C PRO A 420 9.27 -12.26 -19.48
N VAL A 421 9.50 -11.34 -18.54
CA VAL A 421 8.83 -11.30 -17.23
C VAL A 421 7.51 -10.56 -17.39
N VAL A 422 6.47 -11.07 -16.75
CA VAL A 422 5.13 -10.48 -16.67
C VAL A 422 4.75 -10.23 -15.21
N GLY A 423 3.90 -9.24 -15.00
CA GLY A 423 3.37 -8.90 -13.68
C GLY A 423 3.67 -7.46 -13.29
N GLU A 424 3.55 -7.16 -12.01
CA GLU A 424 3.59 -5.78 -11.52
C GLU A 424 4.43 -5.64 -10.25
N ILE A 425 5.04 -4.45 -10.08
CA ILE A 425 5.60 -4.00 -8.82
C ILE A 425 4.88 -2.71 -8.40
N TRP A 426 4.44 -2.68 -7.15
CA TRP A 426 3.69 -1.60 -6.53
C TRP A 426 4.54 -0.97 -5.42
N PHE A 427 4.67 0.36 -5.45
CA PHE A 427 5.40 1.16 -4.48
C PHE A 427 4.42 2.11 -3.80
N THR A 428 4.18 1.96 -2.50
CA THR A 428 3.19 2.75 -1.76
C THR A 428 3.83 3.52 -0.61
N GLN A 429 3.60 4.83 -0.55
CA GLN A 429 4.10 5.71 0.50
C GLN A 429 3.03 6.72 0.95
N LEU A 430 3.01 7.10 2.23
CA LEU A 430 2.11 8.14 2.73
C LEU A 430 2.37 9.51 2.08
N VAL A 431 1.31 10.19 1.66
CA VAL A 431 1.39 11.60 1.22
C VAL A 431 1.86 12.48 2.38
N ASN A 432 2.58 13.57 2.09
CA ASN A 432 3.08 14.55 3.06
C ASN A 432 4.01 13.98 4.16
N SER A 433 4.47 12.73 4.05
CA SER A 433 5.45 12.12 4.95
C SER A 433 6.70 11.67 4.18
N PRO A 434 7.58 12.61 3.77
CA PRO A 434 8.80 12.34 3.02
C PRO A 434 9.75 11.30 3.54
N LEU A 435 9.72 10.99 4.84
CA LEU A 435 10.63 10.04 5.45
C LEU A 435 9.92 8.73 5.83
N SER A 436 8.64 8.60 5.49
CA SER A 436 7.86 7.39 5.74
C SER A 436 8.39 6.21 4.94
N ASP A 437 8.19 5.01 5.48
CA ASP A 437 8.58 3.78 4.83
C ASP A 437 7.80 3.57 3.52
N VAL A 438 8.42 2.90 2.55
CA VAL A 438 7.79 2.53 1.28
C VAL A 438 7.44 1.05 1.31
N SER A 439 6.15 0.73 1.21
CA SER A 439 5.69 -0.65 1.02
C SER A 439 5.87 -1.05 -0.44
N ILE A 440 6.53 -2.18 -0.68
CA ILE A 440 6.84 -2.71 -2.00
C ILE A 440 6.19 -4.08 -2.13
N PHE A 441 5.21 -4.21 -3.01
CA PHE A 441 4.61 -5.50 -3.35
C PHE A 441 4.93 -5.84 -4.79
N MET A 442 5.39 -7.07 -5.03
CA MET A 442 5.65 -7.57 -6.37
C MET A 442 4.97 -8.91 -6.59
N ASP A 443 4.44 -9.09 -7.80
CA ASP A 443 3.94 -10.35 -8.32
C ASP A 443 4.51 -10.50 -9.73
N LEU A 444 5.57 -11.31 -9.86
CA LEU A 444 6.34 -11.43 -11.09
C LEU A 444 6.54 -12.90 -11.45
N SER A 445 6.43 -13.21 -12.72
CA SER A 445 6.65 -14.56 -13.26
C SER A 445 7.12 -14.48 -14.71
N TYR A 446 7.64 -15.58 -15.24
CA TYR A 446 7.83 -15.70 -16.68
C TYR A 446 6.49 -15.78 -17.40
N GLY A 447 6.34 -14.96 -18.45
CA GLY A 447 5.11 -14.93 -19.26
C GLY A 447 4.91 -16.20 -20.09
N ASN A 448 6.00 -16.85 -20.48
CA ASN A 448 5.97 -18.11 -21.21
C ASN A 448 6.04 -19.30 -20.22
N PRO A 449 5.00 -20.15 -20.16
CA PRO A 449 4.94 -21.29 -19.24
C PRO A 449 5.99 -22.38 -19.54
N THR A 450 6.63 -22.37 -20.72
CA THR A 450 7.68 -23.34 -21.08
C THR A 450 9.07 -22.93 -20.60
N MET A 451 9.22 -21.76 -19.98
CA MET A 451 10.51 -21.35 -19.41
C MET A 451 10.87 -22.17 -18.18
N THR A 452 12.16 -22.22 -17.86
CA THR A 452 12.62 -22.84 -16.62
C THR A 452 12.56 -21.81 -15.51
N ALA A 453 12.03 -22.18 -14.34
CA ALA A 453 12.09 -21.33 -13.15
C ALA A 453 13.54 -21.03 -12.75
N THR A 454 13.79 -19.82 -12.30
CA THR A 454 15.14 -19.32 -11.97
C THR A 454 15.13 -18.54 -10.65
N GLN A 455 16.30 -18.38 -10.06
CA GLN A 455 16.44 -17.83 -8.71
C GLN A 455 17.51 -16.74 -8.65
N ASN A 456 17.49 -16.00 -7.55
CA ASN A 456 18.52 -15.03 -7.18
C ASN A 456 18.73 -13.92 -8.22
N HIS A 457 17.65 -13.39 -8.80
CA HIS A 457 17.73 -12.25 -9.70
C HIS A 457 17.96 -10.97 -8.90
N ASN A 458 18.99 -10.21 -9.28
CA ASN A 458 19.12 -8.84 -8.84
C ASN A 458 18.05 -7.98 -9.55
N TRP A 459 17.58 -6.96 -8.86
CA TRP A 459 16.58 -6.01 -9.32
C TRP A 459 16.86 -4.65 -8.69
N HIS A 460 16.80 -3.61 -9.52
CA HIS A 460 17.19 -2.27 -9.15
C HIS A 460 16.28 -1.22 -9.77
N VAL A 461 16.19 -0.05 -9.14
CA VAL A 461 15.65 1.16 -9.76
C VAL A 461 16.80 1.87 -10.47
N HIS A 462 16.59 2.25 -11.73
CA HIS A 462 17.59 2.91 -12.57
C HIS A 462 17.32 4.41 -12.71
N ASN A 463 18.33 5.15 -13.18
CA ASN A 463 18.26 6.60 -13.27
C ASN A 463 17.17 7.10 -14.23
N PHE A 464 17.01 6.43 -15.37
CA PHE A 464 16.13 6.90 -16.42
C PHE A 464 14.98 5.95 -16.73
N PRO A 465 13.86 6.47 -17.25
CA PRO A 465 12.85 5.61 -17.87
C PRO A 465 13.43 4.98 -19.14
N ILE A 466 12.83 3.89 -19.58
CA ILE A 466 13.12 3.24 -20.86
C ILE A 466 12.92 4.27 -21.98
N SER A 467 13.94 4.47 -22.80
CA SER A 467 13.97 5.50 -23.84
C SER A 467 14.30 4.96 -25.24
N SER A 468 14.23 3.63 -25.45
CA SER A 468 14.47 3.00 -26.75
C SER A 468 13.47 3.45 -27.81
N GLU A 469 13.87 3.39 -29.07
CA GLU A 469 13.02 3.74 -30.22
C GLU A 469 11.80 2.85 -30.36
N ARG A 470 11.83 1.64 -29.81
CA ARG A 470 10.71 0.71 -29.79
C ARG A 470 10.74 -0.12 -28.52
N ASN A 471 9.56 -0.55 -28.08
CA ASN A 471 9.44 -1.41 -26.90
C ASN A 471 9.83 -2.87 -27.18
N ASP A 472 9.94 -3.29 -28.44
CA ASP A 472 10.41 -4.62 -28.88
C ASP A 472 11.94 -4.70 -29.05
N ASP A 473 12.67 -3.61 -28.79
CA ASP A 473 14.14 -3.59 -28.82
C ASP A 473 14.71 -4.45 -27.68
N GLU A 474 15.48 -5.48 -28.03
CA GLU A 474 16.16 -6.37 -27.07
C GLU A 474 17.11 -5.60 -26.14
N ASN A 475 17.66 -4.46 -26.60
CA ASN A 475 18.55 -3.60 -25.81
C ASN A 475 17.81 -2.47 -25.09
N ARG A 476 16.47 -2.46 -25.08
CA ARG A 476 15.68 -1.38 -24.46
C ARG A 476 16.07 -1.11 -23.02
N CYS A 477 16.36 -2.16 -22.25
CA CYS A 477 16.71 -2.04 -20.85
C CYS A 477 18.06 -1.36 -20.64
N SER A 478 18.95 -1.31 -21.64
CA SER A 478 20.22 -0.60 -21.56
C SER A 478 20.03 0.93 -21.53
N THR A 479 18.92 1.44 -22.06
CA THR A 479 18.60 2.87 -22.11
C THR A 479 18.31 3.50 -20.75
N THR A 480 18.11 2.68 -19.72
CA THR A 480 17.81 3.14 -18.35
C THR A 480 19.07 3.60 -17.60
N GLU A 481 20.25 3.36 -18.18
CA GLU A 481 21.59 3.69 -17.64
C GLU A 481 21.88 3.07 -16.26
N GLY A 482 22.63 3.74 -15.40
CA GLY A 482 23.04 3.24 -14.07
C GLY A 482 21.91 3.18 -13.05
N HIS A 483 22.20 2.62 -11.88
CA HIS A 483 21.27 2.55 -10.76
C HIS A 483 20.99 3.95 -10.19
N TRP A 484 19.81 4.12 -9.60
CA TRP A 484 19.40 5.37 -9.01
C TRP A 484 20.14 5.65 -7.70
N ASN A 485 21.04 6.62 -7.74
CA ASN A 485 21.93 6.95 -6.63
C ASN A 485 21.91 8.47 -6.31
N PRO A 486 20.79 9.01 -5.80
CA PRO A 486 20.64 10.44 -5.55
C PRO A 486 21.54 10.95 -4.41
N PHE A 487 22.07 10.05 -3.59
CA PHE A 487 22.94 10.37 -2.46
C PHE A 487 24.43 10.17 -2.76
N ASN A 488 24.76 9.84 -4.02
CA ASN A 488 26.14 9.67 -4.48
C ASN A 488 26.95 8.68 -3.63
N ILE A 489 26.31 7.58 -3.25
CA ILE A 489 26.96 6.47 -2.53
C ILE A 489 28.05 5.89 -3.42
N SER A 490 29.27 5.78 -2.90
CA SER A 490 30.37 5.13 -3.62
C SER A 490 30.10 3.64 -3.75
N THR A 491 30.02 3.13 -4.98
CA THR A 491 29.75 1.71 -5.29
C THR A 491 30.99 0.92 -5.70
N GLY A 492 32.10 1.62 -6.00
CA GLY A 492 33.33 1.00 -6.52
C GLY A 492 34.34 0.57 -5.46
N ASP A 493 34.12 0.95 -4.20
CA ASP A 493 35.00 0.57 -3.09
C ASP A 493 34.47 -0.67 -2.33
N SER A 494 35.32 -1.24 -1.48
CA SER A 494 34.96 -2.41 -0.68
C SER A 494 34.00 -2.10 0.48
N SER A 495 33.75 -0.82 0.82
CA SER A 495 32.76 -0.45 1.84
C SER A 495 31.36 -0.77 1.33
N TYR A 496 31.08 -0.54 0.05
CA TYR A 496 29.78 -0.85 -0.53
C TYR A 496 29.44 -2.34 -0.37
N ALA A 497 30.31 -3.22 -0.87
CA ALA A 497 30.11 -4.67 -0.82
C ALA A 497 30.02 -5.21 0.63
N LEU A 498 30.64 -4.53 1.60
CA LEU A 498 30.64 -4.94 3.00
C LEU A 498 29.42 -4.44 3.79
N HIS A 499 28.93 -3.24 3.47
CA HIS A 499 27.98 -2.51 4.32
C HIS A 499 26.61 -2.28 3.68
N CYS A 500 26.50 -2.32 2.34
CA CYS A 500 25.20 -2.33 1.68
C CYS A 500 24.52 -3.69 1.88
N ARG A 501 23.61 -3.76 2.85
CA ARG A 501 22.87 -4.96 3.26
C ARG A 501 21.60 -4.58 4.02
N PRO A 502 20.68 -5.52 4.33
CA PRO A 502 19.44 -5.20 5.04
C PRO A 502 19.64 -4.53 6.41
N ALA A 503 20.71 -4.88 7.13
CA ALA A 503 21.07 -4.26 8.41
C ALA A 503 21.68 -2.84 8.28
N GLY A 504 22.07 -2.42 7.07
CA GLY A 504 22.70 -1.13 6.79
C GLY A 504 22.15 -0.48 5.52
N PRO A 505 20.82 -0.25 5.41
CA PRO A 505 20.20 0.14 4.14
C PRO A 505 20.63 1.53 3.65
N PHE A 506 21.09 2.41 4.55
CA PHE A 506 21.62 3.73 4.18
C PHE A 506 23.03 3.66 3.55
N SER A 507 23.73 2.52 3.63
CA SER A 507 25.00 2.31 2.93
C SER A 507 24.81 1.85 1.49
N CYS A 508 23.57 1.58 1.07
CA CYS A 508 23.22 1.21 -0.29
C CYS A 508 22.85 2.45 -1.12
N GLU A 509 23.09 2.39 -2.43
CA GLU A 509 22.41 3.33 -3.32
C GLU A 509 20.90 3.09 -3.26
N VAL A 510 20.11 4.16 -3.43
CA VAL A 510 18.65 4.09 -3.23
C VAL A 510 17.99 3.07 -4.16
N GLY A 511 18.52 2.93 -5.38
CA GLY A 511 18.05 1.99 -6.39
C GLY A 511 18.49 0.54 -6.18
N ASP A 512 19.43 0.24 -5.30
CA ASP A 512 19.86 -1.15 -5.06
C ASP A 512 18.94 -1.87 -4.06
N LEU A 513 17.83 -2.38 -4.58
CA LEU A 513 16.80 -3.02 -3.78
C LEU A 513 17.12 -4.47 -3.44
N SER A 514 18.00 -5.10 -4.22
CA SER A 514 18.43 -6.49 -3.98
C SER A 514 19.34 -6.59 -2.77
N SER A 515 20.32 -5.68 -2.67
CA SER A 515 21.24 -5.66 -1.54
C SER A 515 20.56 -5.13 -0.27
N LYS A 516 19.65 -4.14 -0.38
CA LYS A 516 18.86 -3.64 0.75
C LYS A 516 17.87 -4.64 1.32
N HIS A 517 17.33 -5.52 0.47
CA HIS A 517 16.32 -6.50 0.85
C HIS A 517 16.81 -7.89 0.50
N SER A 518 16.35 -8.42 -0.63
CA SER A 518 16.80 -9.69 -1.16
C SER A 518 16.65 -9.71 -2.68
N THR A 519 17.37 -10.64 -3.31
CA THR A 519 17.08 -11.05 -4.68
C THR A 519 15.69 -11.66 -4.79
N ILE A 520 15.19 -11.76 -6.02
CA ILE A 520 13.86 -12.31 -6.33
C ILE A 520 13.99 -13.60 -7.16
N ASN A 521 12.96 -14.43 -7.11
CA ASN A 521 12.84 -15.64 -7.91
C ASN A 521 11.78 -15.44 -8.99
N LEU A 522 11.94 -16.13 -10.12
CA LEU A 522 10.98 -16.10 -11.24
C LEU A 522 10.52 -17.52 -11.53
N GLY A 523 9.24 -17.78 -11.27
CA GLY A 523 8.55 -19.01 -11.65
C GLY A 523 7.80 -18.87 -12.98
N THR A 524 7.14 -19.94 -13.41
CA THR A 524 6.26 -19.95 -14.60
C THR A 524 4.78 -19.93 -14.28
N ARG A 525 4.42 -20.10 -13.00
CA ARG A 525 3.03 -20.09 -12.54
C ARG A 525 2.65 -18.67 -12.12
N VAL A 526 2.01 -17.97 -13.03
CA VAL A 526 1.55 -16.58 -12.83
C VAL A 526 0.58 -16.51 -11.66
N GLY A 527 0.79 -15.55 -10.76
CA GLY A 527 0.01 -15.40 -9.54
C GLY A 527 0.36 -16.42 -8.44
N GLY A 528 1.34 -17.31 -8.67
CA GLY A 528 1.82 -18.24 -7.66
C GLY A 528 2.56 -17.56 -6.53
N VAL A 529 2.44 -18.10 -5.30
CA VAL A 529 3.10 -17.57 -4.10
C VAL A 529 4.62 -17.40 -4.28
N GLU A 530 5.25 -18.26 -5.06
CA GLU A 530 6.70 -18.28 -5.33
C GLU A 530 7.21 -17.10 -6.16
N GLY A 531 6.32 -16.44 -6.92
CA GLY A 531 6.63 -15.24 -7.71
C GLY A 531 6.35 -13.93 -6.98
N LYS A 532 5.85 -14.00 -5.74
CA LYS A 532 5.43 -12.85 -4.95
C LYS A 532 6.43 -12.51 -3.87
N ASN A 533 6.71 -11.22 -3.69
CA ASN A 533 7.50 -10.73 -2.57
C ASN A 533 6.90 -9.44 -2.00
N PHE A 534 7.16 -9.20 -0.72
CA PHE A 534 6.76 -7.96 -0.06
C PHE A 534 7.88 -7.44 0.83
N PHE A 535 8.25 -6.17 0.62
CA PHE A 535 9.32 -5.50 1.34
C PHE A 535 8.83 -4.17 1.89
N THR A 536 9.48 -3.69 2.95
CA THR A 536 9.30 -2.34 3.48
C THR A 536 10.64 -1.63 3.45
N ASP A 537 10.78 -0.65 2.57
CA ASP A 537 12.02 0.12 2.44
C ASP A 537 12.00 1.37 3.30
N VAL A 538 13.03 1.51 4.14
CA VAL A 538 13.15 2.58 5.13
C VAL A 538 13.92 3.80 4.61
N THR A 539 14.41 3.78 3.37
CA THR A 539 15.25 4.87 2.80
C THR A 539 14.43 6.00 2.18
N SER A 540 13.11 5.79 1.96
CA SER A 540 12.11 6.73 1.42
C SER A 540 12.34 7.24 -0.01
N TRP A 541 11.30 7.19 -0.87
CA TRP A 541 11.47 7.32 -2.32
C TRP A 541 10.59 8.33 -3.06
N VAL A 542 9.49 8.84 -2.47
CA VAL A 542 8.37 9.39 -3.28
C VAL A 542 8.10 10.89 -3.07
N GLN A 543 9.07 11.66 -2.56
CA GLN A 543 8.99 13.13 -2.68
C GLN A 543 9.60 13.65 -3.98
N GLY A 544 8.88 14.58 -4.64
CA GLY A 544 9.23 15.10 -5.97
C GLY A 544 9.00 14.06 -7.07
N LEU A 545 9.86 14.05 -8.10
CA LEU A 545 9.82 12.99 -9.12
C LEU A 545 10.20 11.61 -8.52
N GLY A 546 10.95 11.55 -7.41
CA GLY A 546 11.18 10.31 -6.64
C GLY A 546 11.55 9.10 -7.51
N ILE A 547 10.85 7.98 -7.29
CA ILE A 547 10.88 6.78 -8.14
C ILE A 547 10.01 6.91 -9.41
N ILE A 548 9.04 7.83 -9.44
CA ILE A 548 8.13 8.01 -10.57
C ILE A 548 8.88 8.63 -11.75
N GLY A 549 8.66 8.10 -12.95
CA GLY A 549 9.41 8.50 -14.15
C GLY A 549 10.79 7.86 -14.25
N ARG A 550 11.11 6.88 -13.38
CA ARG A 550 12.28 6.01 -13.50
C ARG A 550 11.87 4.64 -14.03
N SER A 551 12.77 3.67 -13.99
CA SER A 551 12.50 2.29 -14.37
C SER A 551 13.02 1.31 -13.34
N VAL A 552 12.38 0.14 -13.27
CA VAL A 552 12.90 -1.04 -12.57
C VAL A 552 13.50 -1.97 -13.60
N VAL A 553 14.67 -2.52 -13.30
CA VAL A 553 15.36 -3.51 -14.12
C VAL A 553 15.54 -4.78 -13.32
N ILE A 554 15.26 -5.93 -13.94
CA ILE A 554 15.53 -7.27 -13.42
C ILE A 554 16.72 -7.83 -14.19
N HIS A 555 17.72 -8.31 -13.47
CA HIS A 555 18.95 -8.85 -14.00
C HIS A 555 18.88 -10.38 -14.15
N GLN A 556 19.93 -10.96 -14.72
CA GLN A 556 20.04 -12.39 -14.91
C GLN A 556 20.04 -13.16 -13.57
N LYS A 557 19.63 -14.43 -13.64
CA LYS A 557 19.62 -15.36 -12.49
C LYS A 557 21.00 -15.46 -11.85
N ASP A 558 21.05 -15.97 -10.62
CA ASP A 558 22.29 -16.23 -9.88
C ASP A 558 23.16 -14.97 -9.74
N LYS A 559 22.51 -13.82 -9.53
CA LYS A 559 23.12 -12.48 -9.43
C LYS A 559 23.89 -12.05 -10.69
N GLY A 560 23.56 -12.60 -11.85
CA GLY A 560 24.22 -12.27 -13.12
C GLY A 560 24.01 -10.80 -13.51
N GLY A 561 25.02 -10.19 -14.14
CA GLY A 561 25.01 -8.77 -14.51
C GLY A 561 24.03 -8.36 -15.63
N PRO A 562 23.80 -9.15 -16.70
CA PRO A 562 22.95 -8.75 -17.81
C PRO A 562 21.51 -8.42 -17.40
N ARG A 563 20.89 -7.47 -18.11
CA ARG A 563 19.49 -7.05 -17.91
C ARG A 563 18.56 -8.01 -18.67
N VAL A 564 17.53 -8.52 -18.01
CA VAL A 564 16.58 -9.50 -18.59
C VAL A 564 15.21 -8.87 -18.85
N ALA A 565 14.75 -8.00 -17.95
CA ALA A 565 13.49 -7.30 -18.12
C ALA A 565 13.54 -5.92 -17.48
N CYS A 566 12.70 -5.01 -17.95
CA CYS A 566 12.59 -3.68 -17.38
C CYS A 566 11.19 -3.10 -17.60
N ALA A 567 10.79 -2.20 -16.71
CA ALA A 567 9.51 -1.51 -16.78
C ALA A 567 9.63 -0.08 -16.22
N ASN A 568 8.92 0.86 -16.83
CA ASN A 568 8.81 2.23 -16.30
C ASN A 568 7.94 2.27 -15.06
N VAL A 569 8.34 3.05 -14.06
CA VAL A 569 7.53 3.34 -12.88
C VAL A 569 6.68 4.57 -13.17
N THR A 570 5.38 4.37 -13.22
CA THR A 570 4.40 5.44 -13.50
C THR A 570 3.51 5.68 -12.28
N MET A 571 2.91 6.85 -12.18
CA MET A 571 2.02 7.16 -11.06
C MET A 571 0.70 6.42 -11.24
N VAL A 572 0.23 5.74 -10.20
CA VAL A 572 -1.13 5.19 -10.22
C VAL A 572 -2.09 6.25 -9.76
N ARG A 573 -2.97 6.68 -10.66
CA ARG A 573 -4.00 7.67 -10.37
C ARG A 573 -5.19 6.97 -9.74
N VAL A 574 -5.62 7.53 -8.62
CA VAL A 574 -6.69 6.99 -7.81
C VAL A 574 -8.00 6.97 -8.62
N PRO A 575 -8.65 5.80 -8.80
CA PRO A 575 -9.90 5.71 -9.53
C PRO A 575 -11.01 6.48 -8.82
N LYS A 576 -11.68 7.37 -9.56
CA LYS A 576 -12.88 8.10 -9.12
C LYS A 576 -13.92 8.06 -10.24
N ALA A 577 -15.19 7.93 -9.86
CA ALA A 577 -16.31 7.97 -10.78
C ALA A 577 -17.52 8.61 -10.13
N ARG A 578 -18.39 9.21 -10.94
CA ARG A 578 -19.65 9.83 -10.50
C ARG A 578 -20.76 9.57 -11.48
N LEU A 579 -22.00 9.76 -11.04
CA LEU A 579 -23.12 9.66 -11.95
C LEU A 579 -23.14 10.83 -12.93
N GLY A 580 -23.41 10.49 -14.19
CA GLY A 580 -23.77 11.44 -15.23
C GLY A 580 -25.21 11.92 -15.11
N PRO A 581 -25.75 12.56 -16.17
CA PRO A 581 -27.14 12.99 -16.19
C PRO A 581 -28.10 11.82 -16.00
N TRP A 582 -29.16 12.06 -15.22
CA TRP A 582 -30.24 11.11 -15.00
C TRP A 582 -31.23 11.11 -16.16
N PHE A 583 -31.74 9.92 -16.46
CA PHE A 583 -32.83 9.67 -17.40
C PHE A 583 -33.99 9.05 -16.63
N GLY A 584 -35.22 9.48 -16.92
CA GLY A 584 -36.43 9.07 -16.20
C GLY A 584 -37.12 10.26 -15.50
N LEU A 585 -38.23 9.98 -14.82
CA LEU A 585 -39.02 11.00 -14.12
C LEU A 585 -38.41 11.26 -12.72
N GLY A 586 -38.04 12.50 -12.41
CA GLY A 586 -37.80 12.95 -11.01
C GLY A 586 -36.42 13.51 -10.63
N ALA A 587 -35.47 13.73 -11.54
CA ALA A 587 -34.09 14.08 -11.15
C ALA A 587 -33.68 15.54 -11.40
N SER A 588 -33.55 16.33 -10.33
CA SER A 588 -32.59 17.44 -10.32
C SER A 588 -31.97 17.62 -8.92
N SER A 589 -31.03 16.74 -8.55
CA SER A 589 -29.89 16.97 -7.61
C SER A 589 -29.21 15.68 -7.10
N SER A 590 -29.75 14.49 -7.37
CA SER A 590 -29.15 13.22 -6.91
C SER A 590 -27.78 12.93 -7.51
N GLN A 591 -26.79 12.60 -6.68
CA GLN A 591 -25.44 12.24 -7.06
C GLN A 591 -24.92 11.05 -6.24
N VAL A 592 -24.23 10.13 -6.90
CA VAL A 592 -23.46 9.05 -6.25
C VAL A 592 -22.03 9.13 -6.75
N GLN A 593 -21.07 9.14 -5.83
CA GLN A 593 -19.64 9.16 -6.13
C GLN A 593 -18.99 7.90 -5.60
N PHE A 594 -18.08 7.36 -6.41
CA PHE A 594 -17.29 6.17 -6.11
C PHE A 594 -15.82 6.57 -6.13
N SER A 595 -15.09 6.20 -5.08
CA SER A 595 -13.65 6.46 -5.02
C SER A 595 -12.95 5.37 -4.22
N GLN A 596 -11.76 4.96 -4.67
CA GLN A 596 -10.85 4.17 -3.84
C GLN A 596 -9.80 5.12 -3.26
N ALA A 597 -9.25 4.90 -2.07
CA ALA A 597 -8.15 5.74 -1.55
C ALA A 597 -6.79 5.29 -2.11
N VAL A 598 -6.67 3.99 -2.36
CA VAL A 598 -5.51 3.33 -2.93
C VAL A 598 -5.99 2.36 -4.01
N PRO A 599 -5.22 2.13 -5.09
CA PRO A 599 -5.50 1.04 -6.03
C PRO A 599 -5.63 -0.28 -5.27
N GLN A 600 -6.66 -1.07 -5.58
CA GLN A 600 -7.02 -2.32 -4.88
C GLN A 600 -7.52 -2.18 -3.42
N GLY A 601 -7.71 -0.95 -2.92
CA GLY A 601 -8.40 -0.69 -1.65
C GLY A 601 -9.92 -0.82 -1.76
N PRO A 602 -10.66 -0.75 -0.65
CA PRO A 602 -12.12 -0.74 -0.68
C PRO A 602 -12.67 0.49 -1.41
N THR A 603 -13.78 0.31 -2.11
CA THR A 603 -14.48 1.42 -2.76
C THR A 603 -15.36 2.13 -1.75
N THR A 604 -15.11 3.43 -1.56
CA THR A 604 -16.00 4.32 -0.83
C THR A 604 -17.12 4.79 -1.77
N ILE A 605 -18.36 4.63 -1.34
CA ILE A 605 -19.57 5.02 -2.08
C ILE A 605 -20.23 6.15 -1.30
N SER A 606 -20.16 7.38 -1.83
CA SER A 606 -20.83 8.55 -1.26
C SER A 606 -22.15 8.79 -1.99
N VAL A 607 -23.26 8.63 -1.29
CA VAL A 607 -24.62 8.68 -1.82
C VAL A 607 -25.32 9.94 -1.33
N SER A 608 -25.84 10.75 -2.25
CA SER A 608 -26.74 11.87 -1.97
C SER A 608 -27.90 11.80 -2.95
N LEU A 609 -29.03 11.26 -2.50
CA LEU A 609 -30.25 11.13 -3.30
C LEU A 609 -31.33 12.03 -2.73
N SER A 610 -32.09 12.69 -3.61
CA SER A 610 -33.19 13.59 -3.26
C SER A 610 -34.38 13.37 -4.19
N ASN A 611 -35.54 13.93 -3.82
CA ASN A 611 -36.77 13.88 -4.62
C ASN A 611 -37.24 12.45 -4.96
N LEU A 612 -37.02 11.50 -4.04
CA LEU A 612 -37.45 10.10 -4.22
C LEU A 612 -38.96 9.93 -4.03
N ASN A 613 -39.64 10.89 -3.40
CA ASN A 613 -41.09 10.94 -3.19
C ASN A 613 -41.67 9.67 -2.53
N SER A 614 -40.86 8.94 -1.76
CA SER A 614 -41.22 7.64 -1.18
C SER A 614 -41.63 6.56 -2.20
N LEU A 615 -41.31 6.76 -3.49
CA LEU A 615 -41.60 5.83 -4.58
C LEU A 615 -40.46 4.83 -4.81
N ALA A 616 -39.25 5.15 -4.34
CA ALA A 616 -38.04 4.37 -4.58
C ALA A 616 -37.98 3.10 -3.75
N GLY A 617 -37.52 2.03 -4.40
CA GLY A 617 -37.28 0.70 -3.84
C GLY A 617 -35.79 0.41 -3.70
N GLY A 618 -35.24 -0.40 -4.59
CA GLY A 618 -33.80 -0.70 -4.64
C GLY A 618 -33.05 0.15 -5.68
N TYR A 619 -31.73 0.14 -5.62
CA TYR A 619 -30.86 0.71 -6.64
C TYR A 619 -29.61 -0.15 -6.82
N HIS A 620 -29.23 -0.32 -8.09
CA HIS A 620 -28.23 -1.31 -8.51
C HIS A 620 -27.37 -0.75 -9.65
N VAL A 621 -26.16 -1.29 -9.79
CA VAL A 621 -25.35 -1.15 -11.01
C VAL A 621 -25.83 -2.19 -12.03
N HIS A 622 -26.12 -1.76 -13.24
CA HIS A 622 -26.54 -2.58 -14.37
C HIS A 622 -25.39 -2.86 -15.34
N VAL A 623 -25.55 -3.84 -16.23
CA VAL A 623 -24.45 -4.30 -17.08
C VAL A 623 -24.02 -3.23 -18.10
N LEU A 624 -24.94 -2.52 -18.74
CA LEU A 624 -24.58 -1.60 -19.84
C LEU A 624 -24.80 -0.13 -19.47
N PRO A 625 -24.09 0.80 -20.13
CA PRO A 625 -24.41 2.22 -20.05
C PRO A 625 -25.79 2.51 -20.66
N VAL A 626 -26.44 3.58 -20.19
CA VAL A 626 -27.66 4.16 -20.74
C VAL A 626 -27.49 4.47 -22.23
N LYS A 627 -28.50 4.13 -23.03
CA LYS A 627 -28.58 4.43 -24.47
C LYS A 627 -29.42 5.71 -24.71
N PRO A 628 -28.78 6.89 -24.86
CA PRO A 628 -29.52 8.14 -25.00
C PRO A 628 -30.34 8.15 -26.29
N GLY A 629 -31.49 8.84 -26.27
CA GLY A 629 -32.37 8.97 -27.45
C GLY A 629 -33.26 7.76 -27.75
N SER A 630 -33.17 6.69 -26.96
CA SER A 630 -34.18 5.61 -27.00
C SER A 630 -35.46 6.02 -26.25
N VAL A 631 -36.59 5.42 -26.62
CA VAL A 631 -37.92 5.75 -26.03
C VAL A 631 -37.94 5.44 -24.52
N ASP A 632 -37.30 4.36 -24.10
CA ASP A 632 -37.08 4.01 -22.69
C ASP A 632 -35.59 3.69 -22.46
N PRO A 633 -34.78 4.71 -22.14
CA PRO A 633 -33.34 4.57 -21.93
C PRO A 633 -32.96 3.60 -20.81
N CYS A 634 -33.85 3.40 -19.83
CA CYS A 634 -33.59 2.57 -18.68
C CYS A 634 -34.10 1.13 -18.86
N SER A 635 -34.74 0.76 -19.98
CA SER A 635 -35.35 -0.57 -20.18
C SER A 635 -34.36 -1.74 -20.08
N ASN A 636 -34.86 -2.94 -19.77
CA ASN A 636 -34.08 -4.19 -19.79
C ASN A 636 -33.35 -4.39 -21.13
N ALA A 637 -34.02 -4.11 -22.25
CA ALA A 637 -33.44 -4.26 -23.59
C ALA A 637 -32.25 -3.31 -23.83
N ASN A 638 -32.25 -2.12 -23.21
CA ASN A 638 -31.23 -1.10 -23.45
C ASN A 638 -30.03 -1.19 -22.51
N ILE A 639 -30.25 -1.54 -21.24
CA ILE A 639 -29.17 -1.55 -20.23
C ILE A 639 -28.92 -2.91 -19.54
N GLN A 640 -29.68 -3.94 -19.91
CA GLN A 640 -29.61 -5.31 -19.35
C GLN A 640 -29.84 -5.36 -17.82
N GLY A 641 -29.65 -6.54 -17.21
CA GLY A 641 -29.85 -6.79 -15.78
C GLY A 641 -28.76 -6.20 -14.88
N HIS A 642 -28.70 -6.68 -13.64
CA HIS A 642 -27.70 -6.26 -12.65
C HIS A 642 -26.29 -6.72 -13.05
N HIS A 643 -25.28 -5.96 -12.64
CA HIS A 643 -23.88 -6.32 -12.83
C HIS A 643 -23.47 -7.45 -11.87
N ASN A 644 -23.45 -8.67 -12.39
CA ASN A 644 -23.16 -9.90 -11.64
C ASN A 644 -22.13 -10.78 -12.39
N PRO A 645 -20.88 -10.30 -12.54
CA PRO A 645 -19.89 -10.99 -13.36
C PRO A 645 -19.37 -12.29 -12.73
N LEU A 646 -19.61 -12.50 -11.42
CA LEU A 646 -19.24 -13.72 -10.71
C LEU A 646 -20.36 -14.77 -10.71
N GLY A 647 -21.51 -14.48 -11.33
CA GLY A 647 -22.65 -15.39 -11.38
C GLY A 647 -23.22 -15.73 -10.00
N TRP A 648 -23.23 -14.77 -9.06
CA TRP A 648 -23.82 -14.97 -7.73
C TRP A 648 -25.30 -15.35 -7.84
N ASN A 649 -25.68 -16.45 -7.20
CA ASN A 649 -27.08 -16.85 -7.15
C ASN A 649 -27.83 -15.98 -6.14
N VAL A 650 -28.63 -15.04 -6.64
CA VAL A 650 -29.37 -14.05 -5.84
C VAL A 650 -30.29 -14.67 -4.79
N THR A 651 -30.76 -15.90 -4.97
CA THR A 651 -31.60 -16.62 -3.99
C THR A 651 -30.86 -16.95 -2.69
N ASN A 652 -29.52 -16.93 -2.70
CA ASN A 652 -28.68 -17.12 -1.52
C ASN A 652 -28.37 -15.81 -0.79
N SER A 653 -28.78 -14.67 -1.34
CA SER A 653 -28.48 -13.36 -0.74
C SER A 653 -29.27 -13.18 0.56
N PRO A 654 -28.64 -12.72 1.65
CA PRO A 654 -29.35 -12.33 2.86
C PRO A 654 -30.28 -11.14 2.61
N SER A 655 -31.16 -10.83 3.58
CA SER A 655 -32.01 -9.65 3.47
C SER A 655 -31.19 -8.36 3.35
N PRO A 656 -31.69 -7.33 2.65
CA PRO A 656 -30.96 -6.08 2.40
C PRO A 656 -30.33 -5.48 3.67
N GLY A 657 -29.07 -5.08 3.59
CA GLY A 657 -28.29 -4.46 4.68
C GLY A 657 -27.73 -5.44 5.73
N THR A 658 -28.11 -6.72 5.69
CA THR A 658 -27.72 -7.67 6.75
C THR A 658 -26.45 -8.45 6.41
N GLY A 659 -26.30 -8.93 5.18
CA GLY A 659 -25.19 -9.77 4.73
C GLY A 659 -23.87 -9.01 4.54
N THR A 660 -22.77 -9.74 4.40
CA THR A 660 -21.49 -9.19 3.94
C THR A 660 -21.52 -8.92 2.43
N VAL A 661 -20.67 -8.01 1.96
CA VAL A 661 -20.72 -7.54 0.55
C VAL A 661 -20.45 -8.62 -0.48
N ASP A 662 -19.76 -9.70 -0.11
CA ASP A 662 -19.49 -10.87 -0.95
C ASP A 662 -20.69 -11.83 -1.11
N ARG A 663 -21.79 -11.59 -0.37
CA ARG A 663 -23.03 -12.39 -0.44
C ARG A 663 -24.13 -11.75 -1.29
N TYR A 664 -23.73 -10.82 -2.16
CA TYR A 664 -24.61 -10.13 -3.10
C TYR A 664 -23.92 -10.02 -4.45
N GLU A 665 -24.68 -9.68 -5.49
CA GLU A 665 -24.12 -9.31 -6.78
C GLU A 665 -23.19 -8.10 -6.61
N ILE A 666 -22.12 -7.98 -7.41
CA ILE A 666 -21.20 -6.83 -7.33
C ILE A 666 -21.98 -5.50 -7.43
N GLY A 667 -22.96 -5.44 -8.34
CA GLY A 667 -23.80 -4.27 -8.56
C GLY A 667 -24.95 -4.06 -7.58
N ASP A 668 -25.21 -4.95 -6.61
CA ASP A 668 -26.38 -4.85 -5.74
C ASP A 668 -26.13 -3.93 -4.52
N ILE A 669 -26.28 -2.61 -4.71
CA ILE A 669 -26.00 -1.62 -3.65
C ILE A 669 -27.05 -1.70 -2.54
N SER A 670 -28.34 -1.81 -2.90
CA SER A 670 -29.42 -1.89 -1.91
C SER A 670 -29.40 -3.19 -1.10
N GLY A 671 -29.08 -4.32 -1.72
CA GLY A 671 -28.88 -5.58 -1.03
C GLY A 671 -27.76 -5.48 0.01
N LYS A 672 -26.65 -4.84 -0.35
CA LYS A 672 -25.50 -4.68 0.56
C LYS A 672 -25.75 -3.68 1.71
N PHE A 673 -26.42 -2.56 1.44
CA PHE A 673 -26.44 -1.41 2.36
C PHE A 673 -27.84 -0.94 2.79
N GLY A 674 -28.91 -1.55 2.29
CA GLY A 674 -30.30 -1.25 2.64
C GLY A 674 -31.11 -0.63 1.50
N MET A 675 -32.43 -0.78 1.59
CA MET A 675 -33.41 -0.30 0.59
C MET A 675 -33.71 1.20 0.75
N LEU A 676 -34.24 1.84 -0.30
CA LEU A 676 -34.73 3.22 -0.31
C LEU A 676 -36.23 3.37 0.06
N ASN A 677 -36.89 2.29 0.46
CA ASN A 677 -38.33 2.27 0.74
C ASN A 677 -38.73 3.39 1.72
N ASN A 678 -39.84 4.08 1.40
CA ASN A 678 -40.42 5.15 2.23
C ASN A 678 -39.48 6.35 2.47
N THR A 679 -38.39 6.50 1.72
CA THR A 679 -37.48 7.65 1.84
C THR A 679 -37.78 8.73 0.80
N ASN A 680 -37.64 10.00 1.19
CA ASN A 680 -37.64 11.11 0.24
C ASN A 680 -36.22 11.53 -0.19
N SER A 681 -35.25 11.32 0.70
CA SER A 681 -33.83 11.59 0.48
C SER A 681 -32.97 10.63 1.27
N LEU A 682 -31.73 10.40 0.80
CA LEU A 682 -30.71 9.59 1.47
C LEU A 682 -29.35 10.28 1.36
N GLU A 683 -28.68 10.46 2.49
CA GLU A 683 -27.26 10.77 2.56
C GLU A 683 -26.54 9.64 3.30
N ALA A 684 -25.58 9.01 2.64
CA ALA A 684 -24.84 7.89 3.22
C ALA A 684 -23.44 7.77 2.62
N VAL A 685 -22.53 7.20 3.41
CA VAL A 685 -21.20 6.80 2.94
C VAL A 685 -21.00 5.32 3.29
N TYR A 686 -20.72 4.51 2.27
CA TYR A 686 -20.47 3.08 2.41
C TYR A 686 -19.05 2.72 2.02
N MET A 687 -18.56 1.59 2.53
CA MET A 687 -17.31 0.96 2.09
C MET A 687 -17.59 -0.45 1.56
N ASP A 688 -17.20 -0.70 0.33
CA ASP A 688 -17.36 -1.98 -0.36
C ASP A 688 -16.01 -2.51 -0.87
N PRO A 689 -15.36 -3.45 -0.15
CA PRO A 689 -14.15 -4.12 -0.64
C PRO A 689 -14.40 -5.03 -1.84
N ALA A 690 -15.67 -5.31 -2.18
CA ALA A 690 -16.05 -6.21 -3.26
C ALA A 690 -16.54 -5.49 -4.53
N MET A 691 -16.43 -4.16 -4.60
CA MET A 691 -16.86 -3.34 -5.75
C MET A 691 -15.66 -2.67 -6.41
N PRO A 692 -15.05 -3.26 -7.45
CA PRO A 692 -13.87 -2.68 -8.10
C PRO A 692 -14.23 -1.52 -9.05
N LEU A 693 -13.34 -0.51 -9.13
CA LEU A 693 -13.42 0.58 -10.12
C LEU A 693 -12.46 0.38 -11.31
N THR A 694 -11.58 -0.61 -11.23
CA THR A 694 -10.60 -0.99 -12.27
C THR A 694 -10.60 -2.51 -12.45
N GLY A 695 -9.98 -2.98 -13.52
CA GLY A 695 -9.91 -4.40 -13.87
C GLY A 695 -11.21 -4.93 -14.49
N PRO A 696 -11.26 -6.24 -14.78
CA PRO A 696 -12.29 -6.86 -15.63
C PRO A 696 -13.71 -6.74 -15.05
N TYR A 697 -13.85 -6.63 -13.73
CA TYR A 697 -15.15 -6.57 -13.05
C TYR A 697 -15.60 -5.15 -12.70
N SER A 698 -14.89 -4.12 -13.20
CA SER A 698 -15.16 -2.72 -12.90
C SER A 698 -16.62 -2.34 -13.15
N ILE A 699 -17.16 -1.50 -12.25
CA ILE A 699 -18.48 -0.85 -12.41
C ILE A 699 -18.43 0.41 -13.29
N VAL A 700 -17.23 0.93 -13.58
CA VAL A 700 -17.05 2.15 -14.37
C VAL A 700 -17.47 1.91 -15.82
N GLY A 701 -18.15 2.90 -16.43
CA GLY A 701 -18.69 2.79 -17.79
C GLY A 701 -20.05 2.09 -17.86
N ARG A 702 -20.58 1.64 -16.72
CA ARG A 702 -21.91 1.03 -16.60
C ARG A 702 -22.95 2.08 -16.19
N SER A 703 -24.13 1.64 -15.74
CA SER A 703 -25.19 2.53 -15.26
C SER A 703 -25.69 2.14 -13.86
N VAL A 704 -26.13 3.12 -13.09
CA VAL A 704 -26.95 2.91 -11.88
C VAL A 704 -28.41 3.06 -12.27
N VAL A 705 -29.26 2.18 -11.74
CA VAL A 705 -30.72 2.26 -11.86
C VAL A 705 -31.33 2.35 -10.48
N ILE A 706 -32.25 3.28 -10.27
CA ILE A 706 -33.16 3.29 -9.14
C ILE A 706 -34.46 2.62 -9.61
N HIS A 707 -34.98 1.72 -8.80
CA HIS A 707 -36.24 1.01 -9.02
C HIS A 707 -37.35 1.62 -8.18
N TYR A 708 -38.59 1.47 -8.63
CA TYR A 708 -39.77 1.63 -7.81
C TYR A 708 -39.89 0.49 -6.80
N THR A 709 -40.74 0.66 -5.78
CA THR A 709 -41.06 -0.38 -4.79
C THR A 709 -41.64 -1.66 -5.41
N ASN A 710 -42.25 -1.58 -6.59
CA ASN A 710 -42.74 -2.74 -7.35
C ASN A 710 -41.65 -3.43 -8.21
N GLY A 711 -40.39 -2.96 -8.16
CA GLY A 711 -39.26 -3.49 -8.91
C GLY A 711 -39.10 -2.95 -10.33
N SER A 712 -40.09 -2.22 -10.87
CA SER A 712 -39.94 -1.54 -12.17
C SER A 712 -38.91 -0.42 -12.11
N ARG A 713 -38.31 -0.07 -13.25
CA ARG A 713 -37.20 0.90 -13.29
C ARG A 713 -37.75 2.33 -13.26
N MET A 714 -37.21 3.15 -12.36
CA MET A 714 -37.63 4.54 -12.16
C MET A 714 -36.77 5.50 -12.97
N GLN A 715 -35.46 5.43 -12.77
CA GLN A 715 -34.50 6.34 -13.37
C GLN A 715 -33.13 5.68 -13.43
N CYS A 716 -32.29 6.13 -14.36
CA CYS A 716 -30.96 5.59 -14.56
C CYS A 716 -29.95 6.66 -14.94
N ALA A 717 -28.68 6.44 -14.59
CA ALA A 717 -27.57 7.33 -14.93
C ALA A 717 -26.29 6.53 -15.17
N ASN A 718 -25.42 7.00 -16.06
CA ASN A 718 -24.12 6.37 -16.31
C ASN A 718 -23.15 6.62 -15.16
N ILE A 719 -22.33 5.63 -14.83
CA ILE A 719 -21.17 5.75 -13.95
C ILE A 719 -19.99 6.20 -14.81
N LEU A 720 -19.69 7.49 -14.76
CA LEU A 720 -18.66 8.12 -15.56
C LEU A 720 -17.38 8.23 -14.74
N ALA A 721 -16.26 7.75 -15.29
CA ALA A 721 -14.95 8.01 -14.70
C ALA A 721 -14.68 9.51 -14.66
N ASP A 722 -14.17 9.98 -13.53
CA ASP A 722 -13.71 11.35 -13.39
C ASP A 722 -12.49 11.58 -14.28
N LYS A 723 -12.45 12.78 -14.87
CA LYS A 723 -11.25 13.23 -15.57
C LYS A 723 -10.21 13.64 -14.52
N ASN A 724 -9.12 12.88 -14.42
CA ASN A 724 -7.96 13.33 -13.65
C ASN A 724 -7.41 14.64 -14.23
N ALA A 725 -6.86 15.50 -13.38
CA ALA A 725 -6.43 16.85 -13.77
C ALA A 725 -5.41 16.86 -14.92
N ASP A 726 -4.54 15.85 -14.96
CA ASP A 726 -3.53 15.64 -15.99
C ASP A 726 -3.92 14.60 -17.05
N GLY A 727 -5.12 14.00 -16.94
CA GLY A 727 -5.59 12.95 -17.84
C GLY A 727 -6.25 13.48 -19.10
N GLN A 728 -6.12 12.72 -20.20
CA GLN A 728 -6.80 13.01 -21.46
C GLN A 728 -7.58 11.80 -21.96
N TRP A 729 -8.82 12.02 -22.41
CA TRP A 729 -9.64 10.97 -23.01
C TRP A 729 -9.25 10.72 -24.46
N THR A 730 -8.99 9.45 -24.76
CA THR A 730 -8.75 8.94 -26.10
C THR A 730 -9.88 7.99 -26.48
N TYR A 731 -10.46 8.22 -27.66
CA TYR A 731 -11.54 7.40 -28.21
C TYR A 731 -11.12 6.77 -29.53
N ALA A 732 -11.56 5.54 -29.77
CA ALA A 732 -11.41 4.85 -31.05
C ALA A 732 -12.64 4.00 -31.35
N SER A 733 -12.86 3.68 -32.62
CA SER A 733 -13.97 2.80 -33.01
C SER A 733 -13.65 1.97 -34.25
N ALA A 734 -14.15 0.75 -34.29
CA ALA A 734 -14.17 -0.09 -35.49
C ALA A 734 -15.63 -0.28 -35.93
N THR A 735 -15.94 0.09 -37.17
CA THR A 735 -17.31 0.05 -37.72
C THR A 735 -17.41 -1.04 -38.79
N PHE A 736 -18.35 -1.96 -38.60
CA PHE A 736 -18.63 -3.07 -39.49
C PHE A 736 -19.87 -2.75 -40.36
N SER A 737 -19.81 -3.06 -41.64
CA SER A 737 -20.84 -2.72 -42.64
C SER A 737 -21.16 -3.87 -43.62
N GLY A 738 -20.69 -5.09 -43.34
CA GLY A 738 -20.83 -6.25 -44.23
C GLY A 738 -21.74 -7.34 -43.64
N ALA A 739 -21.30 -8.60 -43.73
CA ALA A 739 -22.00 -9.77 -43.15
C ALA A 739 -22.22 -9.66 -41.62
N VAL A 740 -21.35 -8.89 -40.97
CA VAL A 740 -21.58 -8.35 -39.63
C VAL A 740 -21.68 -6.84 -39.76
N THR A 741 -22.63 -6.24 -39.06
CA THR A 741 -22.83 -4.79 -38.96
C THR A 741 -22.70 -4.34 -37.50
N GLY A 742 -22.43 -3.05 -37.27
CA GLY A 742 -22.35 -2.47 -35.92
C GLY A 742 -20.97 -1.92 -35.59
N THR A 743 -20.69 -1.72 -34.30
CA THR A 743 -19.48 -1.02 -33.83
C THR A 743 -18.81 -1.68 -32.63
N VAL A 744 -17.49 -1.58 -32.58
CA VAL A 744 -16.69 -1.76 -31.36
C VAL A 744 -16.10 -0.40 -31.00
N LYS A 745 -16.58 0.23 -29.92
CA LYS A 745 -16.08 1.52 -29.44
C LYS A 745 -15.15 1.31 -28.26
N MET A 746 -14.08 2.11 -28.21
CA MET A 746 -13.04 2.03 -27.20
C MET A 746 -12.83 3.41 -26.58
N SER A 747 -12.68 3.46 -25.25
CA SER A 747 -12.34 4.68 -24.52
C SER A 747 -11.33 4.41 -23.41
N GLN A 748 -10.33 5.27 -23.30
CA GLN A 748 -9.26 5.15 -22.31
C GLN A 748 -8.79 6.55 -21.89
N GLN A 749 -8.43 6.72 -20.62
CA GLN A 749 -7.76 7.92 -20.16
C GLN A 749 -6.25 7.69 -20.20
N MET A 750 -5.53 8.61 -20.83
CA MET A 750 -4.07 8.57 -21.00
C MET A 750 -3.41 9.68 -20.19
N PHE A 751 -2.16 9.46 -19.77
CA PHE A 751 -1.43 10.36 -18.89
C PHE A 751 -0.06 10.78 -19.44
N PRO A 752 0.48 11.96 -19.05
CA PRO A 752 1.76 12.47 -19.55
C PRO A 752 2.97 11.58 -19.19
N ASP A 753 2.88 10.78 -18.13
CA ASP A 753 3.92 9.83 -17.73
C ASP A 753 3.93 8.53 -18.56
N GLY A 754 3.04 8.42 -19.56
CA GLY A 754 2.90 7.25 -20.43
C GLY A 754 2.01 6.15 -19.86
N SER A 755 1.45 6.30 -18.66
CA SER A 755 0.45 5.38 -18.13
C SER A 755 -0.94 5.63 -18.71
N SER A 756 -1.84 4.67 -18.49
CA SER A 756 -3.23 4.73 -18.90
C SER A 756 -4.16 4.10 -17.86
N SER A 757 -5.44 4.47 -17.90
CA SER A 757 -6.49 3.67 -17.29
C SER A 757 -6.69 2.36 -18.05
N ASP A 758 -7.51 1.46 -17.52
CA ASP A 758 -8.08 0.38 -18.32
C ASP A 758 -8.86 0.96 -19.50
N VAL A 759 -8.95 0.22 -20.61
CA VAL A 759 -9.82 0.56 -21.73
C VAL A 759 -11.21 -0.03 -21.51
N THR A 760 -12.23 0.77 -21.80
CA THR A 760 -13.61 0.30 -21.89
C THR A 760 -13.93 -0.02 -23.34
N LEU A 761 -14.42 -1.23 -23.61
CA LEU A 761 -14.89 -1.67 -24.93
C LEU A 761 -16.42 -1.83 -24.90
N GLU A 762 -17.12 -1.01 -25.67
CA GLU A 762 -18.55 -1.16 -25.93
C GLU A 762 -18.73 -1.86 -27.30
N VAL A 763 -19.27 -3.08 -27.28
CA VAL A 763 -19.44 -3.93 -28.46
C VAL A 763 -20.92 -4.01 -28.79
N ASP A 764 -21.30 -3.57 -29.99
CA ASP A 764 -22.67 -3.63 -30.50
C ASP A 764 -22.62 -4.18 -31.93
N LEU A 765 -22.78 -5.50 -32.09
CA LEU A 765 -22.58 -6.21 -33.35
C LEU A 765 -23.81 -7.03 -33.72
N HIS A 766 -24.12 -7.10 -35.01
CA HIS A 766 -25.27 -7.81 -35.56
C HIS A 766 -24.89 -8.64 -36.78
N SER A 767 -25.19 -9.94 -36.74
CA SER A 767 -24.98 -10.84 -37.88
C SER A 767 -26.27 -11.03 -38.69
N SER A 768 -26.16 -10.98 -40.02
CA SER A 768 -27.26 -11.33 -40.93
C SER A 768 -27.33 -12.84 -41.26
N SER A 769 -26.34 -13.64 -40.84
CA SER A 769 -26.19 -15.06 -41.21
C SER A 769 -26.68 -16.04 -40.13
N GLY A 770 -27.40 -15.55 -39.11
CA GLY A 770 -27.94 -16.37 -38.00
C GLY A 770 -26.90 -16.80 -36.96
N GLN A 771 -25.63 -16.38 -37.11
CA GLN A 771 -24.59 -16.64 -36.13
C GLN A 771 -24.79 -15.74 -34.90
N THR A 772 -24.79 -16.33 -33.70
CA THR A 772 -25.09 -15.60 -32.45
C THR A 772 -23.85 -15.09 -31.73
N THR A 773 -22.68 -15.70 -31.95
CA THR A 773 -21.44 -15.34 -31.26
C THR A 773 -20.22 -15.42 -32.18
N ALA A 774 -19.18 -14.63 -31.89
CA ALA A 774 -17.88 -14.70 -32.57
C ALA A 774 -16.70 -14.54 -31.61
N SER A 775 -15.51 -14.99 -32.01
CA SER A 775 -14.27 -14.68 -31.32
C SER A 775 -13.69 -13.37 -31.85
N LEU A 776 -13.42 -12.42 -30.94
CA LEU A 776 -12.85 -11.11 -31.28
C LEU A 776 -11.32 -11.13 -31.16
N PHE A 777 -10.65 -10.70 -32.23
CA PHE A 777 -9.20 -10.50 -32.29
C PHE A 777 -8.86 -9.09 -32.76
N ILE A 778 -7.65 -8.63 -32.48
CA ILE A 778 -7.04 -7.44 -33.10
C ILE A 778 -5.82 -7.90 -33.90
N SER A 779 -5.81 -7.61 -35.20
CA SER A 779 -4.72 -7.95 -36.12
C SER A 779 -3.81 -6.76 -36.41
N THR A 780 -2.58 -7.00 -36.85
CA THR A 780 -1.53 -5.99 -36.97
C THR A 780 -1.84 -4.88 -37.97
N ASN A 781 -2.43 -5.19 -39.12
CA ASN A 781 -2.63 -4.24 -40.22
C ASN A 781 -4.06 -3.66 -40.22
N ARG A 782 -4.22 -2.49 -40.87
CA ARG A 782 -5.55 -1.95 -41.22
C ARG A 782 -6.22 -2.79 -42.30
N VAL A 783 -7.55 -2.70 -42.35
CA VAL A 783 -8.31 -3.16 -43.51
C VAL A 783 -8.04 -2.18 -44.66
N GLY A 784 -7.42 -2.68 -45.73
CA GLY A 784 -7.16 -1.90 -46.95
C GLY A 784 -8.45 -1.54 -47.69
N THR A 785 -8.43 -0.46 -48.48
CA THR A 785 -9.61 0.05 -49.22
C THR A 785 -10.21 -0.94 -50.22
N SER A 786 -9.44 -1.94 -50.68
CA SER A 786 -9.87 -3.01 -51.59
C SER A 786 -10.01 -4.39 -50.92
N ASN A 787 -9.83 -4.48 -49.60
CA ASN A 787 -9.69 -5.76 -48.89
C ASN A 787 -10.91 -6.13 -48.02
N SER A 788 -12.09 -6.21 -48.64
CA SER A 788 -13.35 -6.55 -47.97
C SER A 788 -13.43 -8.00 -47.47
N ASP A 789 -12.49 -8.85 -47.88
CA ASP A 789 -12.41 -10.29 -47.54
C ASP A 789 -11.54 -10.58 -46.30
N CYS A 790 -10.98 -9.55 -45.66
CA CYS A 790 -10.12 -9.66 -44.47
C CYS A 790 -8.84 -10.49 -44.64
N THR A 791 -8.39 -10.76 -45.87
CA THR A 791 -7.20 -11.61 -46.13
C THR A 791 -5.85 -10.93 -45.87
N LYS A 792 -5.78 -9.59 -45.84
CA LYS A 792 -4.53 -8.82 -45.71
C LYS A 792 -4.36 -8.10 -44.36
N VAL A 793 -5.09 -8.51 -43.34
CA VAL A 793 -5.06 -7.89 -42.00
C VAL A 793 -3.83 -8.27 -41.16
N GLY A 794 -3.04 -9.26 -41.62
CA GLY A 794 -1.85 -9.75 -40.93
C GLY A 794 -2.17 -10.60 -39.69
N ASP A 795 -1.12 -10.94 -38.94
CA ASP A 795 -1.23 -11.77 -37.74
C ASP A 795 -1.92 -11.06 -36.57
N THR A 796 -2.31 -11.83 -35.57
CA THR A 796 -2.81 -11.29 -34.30
C THR A 796 -1.76 -10.36 -33.67
N PHE A 797 -2.19 -9.19 -33.21
CA PHE A 797 -1.29 -8.19 -32.66
C PHE A 797 -0.63 -8.68 -31.36
N ASN A 798 0.67 -8.97 -31.43
CA ASN A 798 1.46 -9.53 -30.33
C ASN A 798 2.78 -8.77 -30.12
N PRO A 799 2.73 -7.53 -29.60
CA PRO A 799 3.92 -6.68 -29.48
C PRO A 799 4.96 -7.18 -28.47
N PHE A 800 4.60 -8.13 -27.60
CA PHE A 800 5.45 -8.63 -26.52
C PHE A 800 5.92 -10.07 -26.72
N ASN A 801 5.66 -10.64 -27.91
CA ASN A 801 6.02 -12.01 -28.27
C ASN A 801 5.50 -13.05 -27.25
N MET A 802 4.24 -12.88 -26.83
CA MET A 802 3.57 -13.76 -25.88
C MET A 802 3.15 -15.06 -26.55
N THR A 803 3.04 -16.13 -25.78
CA THR A 803 2.52 -17.41 -26.25
C THR A 803 1.02 -17.28 -26.55
N SER A 804 0.62 -17.53 -27.80
CA SER A 804 -0.78 -17.56 -28.23
C SER A 804 -1.58 -18.61 -27.46
N LEU A 805 -2.77 -18.24 -26.98
CA LEU A 805 -3.65 -19.12 -26.18
C LEU A 805 -2.92 -19.78 -24.99
N SER A 806 -1.99 -19.06 -24.37
CA SER A 806 -1.25 -19.51 -23.19
C SER A 806 -2.19 -19.99 -22.10
N SER A 807 -1.83 -21.09 -21.41
CA SER A 807 -2.54 -21.56 -20.22
C SER A 807 -2.51 -20.54 -19.07
N ASN A 808 -1.56 -19.62 -19.09
CA ASN A 808 -1.45 -18.54 -18.12
C ASN A 808 -2.28 -17.31 -18.50
N CYS A 809 -2.87 -17.25 -19.70
CA CYS A 809 -3.72 -16.14 -20.12
C CYS A 809 -5.14 -16.29 -19.55
N SER A 810 -5.62 -15.27 -18.83
CA SER A 810 -6.99 -15.20 -18.34
C SER A 810 -7.43 -13.74 -18.10
N LEU A 811 -8.70 -13.53 -17.70
CA LEU A 811 -9.18 -12.23 -17.21
C LEU A 811 -8.40 -11.73 -16.00
N GLU A 812 -7.94 -12.63 -15.14
CA GLU A 812 -7.25 -12.32 -13.88
C GLU A 812 -5.72 -12.19 -14.09
N SER A 813 -5.20 -12.74 -15.19
CA SER A 813 -3.78 -12.69 -15.57
C SER A 813 -3.58 -12.13 -17.00
N PRO A 814 -4.09 -10.92 -17.30
CA PRO A 814 -4.12 -10.40 -18.66
C PRO A 814 -2.73 -10.12 -19.24
N LEU A 815 -1.74 -9.82 -18.40
CA LEU A 815 -0.35 -9.58 -18.84
C LEU A 815 0.32 -10.83 -19.45
N SER A 816 -0.25 -12.02 -19.24
CA SER A 816 0.20 -13.28 -19.85
C SER A 816 -0.46 -13.57 -21.20
N CYS A 817 -1.33 -12.67 -21.67
CA CYS A 817 -2.07 -12.81 -22.91
C CYS A 817 -1.41 -12.07 -24.08
N VAL A 818 -1.63 -12.57 -25.28
CA VAL A 818 -1.41 -11.80 -26.50
C VAL A 818 -2.41 -10.63 -26.54
N VAL A 819 -1.92 -9.39 -26.72
CA VAL A 819 -2.75 -8.17 -26.70
C VAL A 819 -3.96 -8.29 -27.64
N GLY A 820 -3.73 -8.77 -28.87
CA GLY A 820 -4.77 -8.94 -29.88
C GLY A 820 -5.70 -10.13 -29.67
N GLU A 821 -5.47 -11.03 -28.72
CA GLU A 821 -6.36 -12.16 -28.41
C GLU A 821 -7.43 -11.76 -27.39
N VAL A 822 -8.29 -10.80 -27.74
CA VAL A 822 -9.33 -10.31 -26.83
C VAL A 822 -10.27 -11.45 -26.41
N PHE A 823 -10.61 -12.37 -27.31
CA PHE A 823 -11.38 -13.57 -27.02
C PHE A 823 -10.77 -14.45 -25.90
N ALA A 824 -9.44 -14.58 -25.85
CA ALA A 824 -8.79 -15.42 -24.84
C ALA A 824 -8.97 -14.84 -23.43
N ARG A 825 -9.18 -13.52 -23.32
CA ARG A 825 -9.52 -12.84 -22.06
C ARG A 825 -11.02 -12.79 -21.86
N GLN A 826 -11.74 -12.14 -22.75
CA GLN A 826 -13.15 -11.75 -22.55
C GLN A 826 -14.16 -12.84 -22.95
N GLY A 827 -13.71 -13.92 -23.59
CA GLY A 827 -14.59 -14.92 -24.18
C GLY A 827 -15.25 -14.47 -25.49
N PRO A 828 -16.25 -15.22 -25.98
CA PRO A 828 -16.95 -14.88 -27.22
C PRO A 828 -17.77 -13.60 -27.08
N VAL A 829 -17.79 -12.80 -28.14
CA VAL A 829 -18.67 -11.63 -28.26
C VAL A 829 -20.01 -12.05 -28.88
N SER A 830 -21.08 -11.41 -28.44
CA SER A 830 -22.43 -11.55 -28.98
C SER A 830 -22.56 -10.80 -30.31
N LEU A 831 -23.28 -11.41 -31.24
CA LEU A 831 -23.69 -10.82 -32.52
C LEU A 831 -25.20 -10.51 -32.53
N THR A 832 -25.83 -10.48 -31.36
CA THR A 832 -27.26 -10.18 -31.20
C THR A 832 -27.51 -9.13 -30.13
N GLU A 833 -26.59 -8.96 -29.19
CA GLU A 833 -26.76 -8.11 -28.01
C GLU A 833 -25.54 -7.22 -27.78
N ARG A 834 -25.78 -6.04 -27.22
CA ARG A 834 -24.73 -5.11 -26.81
C ARG A 834 -23.99 -5.64 -25.59
N GLN A 835 -22.68 -5.43 -25.52
CA GLN A 835 -21.81 -5.85 -24.43
C GLN A 835 -20.85 -4.73 -24.00
N LEU A 836 -20.39 -4.78 -22.75
CA LEU A 836 -19.39 -3.88 -22.21
C LEU A 836 -18.29 -4.69 -21.51
N PHE A 837 -17.05 -4.48 -21.95
CA PHE A 837 -15.86 -5.10 -21.37
C PHE A 837 -14.89 -4.03 -20.84
N THR A 838 -14.11 -4.42 -19.84
CA THR A 838 -12.95 -3.66 -19.37
C THR A 838 -11.70 -4.51 -19.63
N ASP A 839 -10.71 -3.95 -20.31
CA ASP A 839 -9.45 -4.61 -20.62
C ASP A 839 -8.27 -3.76 -20.14
N SER A 840 -7.31 -4.38 -19.46
CA SER A 840 -6.19 -3.69 -18.81
C SER A 840 -4.89 -3.67 -19.63
N ILE A 841 -4.84 -4.33 -20.79
CA ILE A 841 -3.61 -4.44 -21.60
C ILE A 841 -3.73 -3.86 -23.00
N ILE A 842 -4.95 -3.58 -23.48
CA ILE A 842 -5.16 -2.82 -24.71
C ILE A 842 -4.82 -1.34 -24.46
N GLN A 843 -4.02 -0.77 -25.35
CA GLN A 843 -3.61 0.63 -25.31
C GLN A 843 -4.16 1.37 -26.54
N LEU A 844 -4.69 2.58 -26.33
CA LEU A 844 -5.17 3.45 -27.42
C LEU A 844 -4.13 4.49 -27.88
N SER A 845 -3.00 4.58 -27.20
CA SER A 845 -1.84 5.41 -27.60
C SER A 845 -0.54 4.74 -27.18
N GLY A 846 0.61 5.39 -27.40
CA GLY A 846 1.92 4.74 -27.26
C GLY A 846 2.25 3.78 -28.41
N ASP A 847 3.44 3.19 -28.34
CA ASP A 847 3.97 2.32 -29.42
C ASP A 847 3.13 1.06 -29.65
N ASN A 848 2.43 0.61 -28.61
CA ASN A 848 1.64 -0.60 -28.64
C ASN A 848 0.15 -0.30 -28.85
N THR A 849 -0.17 0.90 -29.37
CA THR A 849 -1.55 1.27 -29.67
C THR A 849 -2.23 0.29 -30.62
N VAL A 850 -3.51 0.02 -30.35
CA VAL A 850 -4.39 -0.71 -31.26
C VAL A 850 -5.11 0.21 -32.26
N VAL A 851 -5.02 1.54 -32.07
CA VAL A 851 -5.50 2.48 -33.08
C VAL A 851 -4.75 2.22 -34.38
N HIS A 852 -5.45 2.32 -35.51
CA HIS A 852 -4.88 2.04 -36.82
C HIS A 852 -4.49 0.57 -37.07
N ARG A 853 -5.08 -0.33 -36.31
CA ARG A 853 -5.09 -1.78 -36.56
C ARG A 853 -6.47 -2.22 -37.04
N SER A 854 -6.77 -3.51 -37.02
CA SER A 854 -8.10 -4.02 -37.36
C SER A 854 -8.65 -4.94 -36.29
N VAL A 855 -9.95 -4.84 -36.01
CA VAL A 855 -10.71 -5.86 -35.29
C VAL A 855 -11.09 -6.94 -36.30
N VAL A 856 -10.88 -8.20 -35.94
CA VAL A 856 -11.21 -9.38 -36.74
C VAL A 856 -12.14 -10.28 -35.94
N LEU A 857 -13.28 -10.63 -36.53
CA LEU A 857 -14.24 -11.56 -35.96
C LEU A 857 -14.06 -12.93 -36.62
N LYS A 858 -13.98 -13.99 -35.80
CA LYS A 858 -13.82 -15.36 -36.27
C LYS A 858 -14.92 -16.29 -35.76
N ASN A 859 -15.27 -17.27 -36.58
CA ASN A 859 -16.05 -18.45 -36.19
C ASN A 859 -15.13 -19.67 -36.28
N GLY A 860 -14.68 -20.19 -35.14
CA GLY A 860 -13.56 -21.11 -35.10
C GLY A 860 -12.31 -20.47 -35.73
N THR A 861 -11.77 -21.09 -36.78
CA THR A 861 -10.62 -20.57 -37.53
C THR A 861 -11.00 -19.62 -38.66
N ASN A 862 -12.28 -19.58 -39.06
CA ASN A 862 -12.73 -18.83 -40.23
C ASN A 862 -13.00 -17.36 -39.87
N THR A 863 -12.37 -16.43 -40.57
CA THR A 863 -12.68 -15.00 -40.44
C THR A 863 -14.03 -14.71 -41.10
N ILE A 864 -14.93 -14.08 -40.36
CA ILE A 864 -16.29 -13.73 -40.84
C ILE A 864 -16.47 -12.23 -41.12
N ALA A 865 -15.70 -11.37 -40.47
CA ALA A 865 -15.71 -9.93 -40.70
C ALA A 865 -14.47 -9.26 -40.10
N CYS A 866 -14.13 -8.06 -40.59
CA CYS A 866 -13.10 -7.22 -40.02
C CYS A 866 -13.42 -5.74 -40.21
N ALA A 867 -12.86 -4.89 -39.35
CA ALA A 867 -13.00 -3.44 -39.45
C ALA A 867 -11.76 -2.75 -38.91
N SER A 868 -11.34 -1.67 -39.56
CA SER A 868 -10.22 -0.84 -39.07
C SER A 868 -10.60 -0.12 -37.79
N ILE A 869 -9.70 -0.09 -36.81
CA ILE A 869 -9.81 0.73 -35.60
C ILE A 869 -9.39 2.15 -35.98
N LEU A 870 -10.37 3.05 -36.05
CA LEU A 870 -10.17 4.45 -36.40
C LEU A 870 -10.23 5.33 -35.15
N PRO A 871 -9.38 6.35 -35.06
CA PRO A 871 -9.38 7.29 -33.96
C PRO A 871 -10.66 8.15 -34.01
N GLY A 872 -11.33 8.28 -32.86
CA GLY A 872 -12.41 9.24 -32.64
C GLY A 872 -11.92 10.56 -32.04
N SER A 873 -10.74 10.55 -31.41
CA SER A 873 -10.02 11.74 -30.95
C SER A 873 -9.00 12.21 -32.01
N PRO A 874 -8.55 13.48 -32.00
CA PRO A 874 -7.42 13.91 -32.83
C PRO A 874 -6.20 13.02 -32.60
N SER A 875 -5.61 12.51 -33.68
CA SER A 875 -4.45 11.62 -33.64
C SER A 875 -3.55 11.89 -34.85
N ALA A 876 -2.25 11.75 -34.67
CA ALA A 876 -1.28 11.81 -35.75
C ALA A 876 -0.27 10.67 -35.59
N GLU A 877 0.06 10.00 -36.70
CA GLU A 877 1.17 9.07 -36.72
C GLU A 877 2.48 9.86 -36.73
N GLN A 878 3.40 9.51 -35.83
CA GLN A 878 4.74 10.06 -35.83
C GLN A 878 5.73 9.00 -36.26
N ILE A 879 6.29 9.18 -37.45
CA ILE A 879 7.36 8.32 -37.97
C ILE A 879 8.69 8.96 -37.59
N PHE A 880 9.50 8.23 -36.83
CA PHE A 880 10.83 8.67 -36.43
C PHE A 880 11.86 8.26 -37.50
N PRO A 881 12.68 9.20 -38.01
CA PRO A 881 13.82 8.83 -38.84
C PRO A 881 14.83 8.06 -37.99
N ARG A 882 15.39 6.97 -38.53
CA ARG A 882 16.48 6.23 -37.88
C ARG A 882 17.69 7.16 -37.71
N VAL A 883 18.13 7.38 -36.48
CA VAL A 883 19.36 8.12 -36.18
C VAL A 883 20.29 7.27 -35.31
N SER A 884 21.59 7.51 -35.39
CA SER A 884 22.61 6.69 -34.72
C SER A 884 22.62 6.82 -33.19
N SER A 885 22.02 7.89 -32.64
CA SER A 885 21.80 8.07 -31.21
C SER A 885 20.48 8.81 -30.98
N PHE A 886 19.53 8.15 -30.32
CA PHE A 886 18.21 8.72 -30.04
C PHE A 886 17.75 8.34 -28.64
N SER A 887 17.44 9.34 -27.82
CA SER A 887 16.71 9.15 -26.56
C SER A 887 15.34 9.78 -26.69
N ARG A 888 14.29 8.94 -26.63
CA ARG A 888 12.91 9.43 -26.57
C ARG A 888 12.64 10.27 -25.34
N ALA A 889 13.28 9.96 -24.21
CA ALA A 889 13.14 10.72 -22.98
C ALA A 889 13.65 12.16 -23.16
N VAL A 890 14.84 12.32 -23.76
CA VAL A 890 15.42 13.64 -24.07
C VAL A 890 14.55 14.42 -25.06
N ARG A 891 14.00 13.78 -26.10
CA ARG A 891 13.06 14.46 -27.01
C ARG A 891 11.74 14.84 -26.30
N LYS A 892 11.13 13.92 -25.54
CA LYS A 892 9.89 14.17 -24.80
C LYS A 892 10.06 15.36 -23.85
N SER A 893 11.15 15.43 -23.08
CA SER A 893 11.41 16.58 -22.20
C SER A 893 11.69 17.88 -22.97
N THR A 894 12.31 17.81 -24.15
CA THR A 894 12.67 19.00 -24.95
C THR A 894 11.49 19.57 -25.74
N PHE A 895 10.61 18.72 -26.29
CA PHE A 895 9.52 19.13 -27.19
C PHE A 895 8.14 19.20 -26.52
N SER A 896 7.93 18.53 -25.38
CA SER A 896 6.67 18.60 -24.62
C SER A 896 6.24 20.03 -24.26
N PRO A 897 7.15 20.95 -23.84
CA PRO A 897 6.78 22.34 -23.57
C PRO A 897 6.33 23.11 -24.81
N VAL A 898 6.82 22.73 -25.99
CA VAL A 898 6.65 23.47 -27.26
C VAL A 898 5.37 23.06 -28.00
N LEU A 899 4.88 21.83 -27.79
CA LEU A 899 3.75 21.27 -28.56
C LEU A 899 2.43 21.17 -27.79
N GLN A 900 2.39 21.46 -26.48
CA GLN A 900 1.21 21.51 -25.57
C GLN A 900 0.17 20.37 -25.63
N PHE A 901 0.27 19.37 -26.52
CA PHE A 901 -0.85 18.48 -26.88
C PHE A 901 -0.47 17.06 -27.29
N LEU A 902 0.74 16.58 -26.96
CA LEU A 902 1.18 15.24 -27.35
C LEU A 902 1.26 14.30 -26.16
N VAL A 903 0.19 13.53 -25.95
CA VAL A 903 0.25 12.27 -25.20
C VAL A 903 0.80 11.22 -26.16
N LEU A 904 2.13 11.02 -26.11
CA LEU A 904 2.90 10.14 -27.01
C LEU A 904 2.98 8.71 -26.50
#